data_AF-A0A1W1I0K5-F1
#
_entry.id   AF-A0A1W1I0K5-F1
#
_cell.length_a   1.000
_cell.length_b   1.000
_cell.length_c   1.000
_cell.angle_alpha   90.00
_cell.angle_beta   90.00
_cell.angle_gamma   90.00
#
_symmetry.space_group_name_H-M   'P 1'
#
loop_
_entity.id
_entity.type
_entity.pdbx_description
1 polymer ?
#
loop_
_entity_poly.entity_id
_entity_poly.type
_entity_poly.pdbx_seq_one_letter_code
_entity_poly.pdbx_strand_id
1 'polypeptide(L)'
;MKNRVHGHPPDIILLLIGCLSIACTASDRKEMPDARVNQQGIADVAFPPNADETTSADRDVESRGIPNPDRPILPPRDKFAPLPSNPQSAPQLKPIAPTPPPPLAVAPVLVVPELLSERFTMPIPCEGRAQCWLSRRGLGALDESFEFFRTLGLAKCSDQWLSCVKQFTDSLNQFKARNGFAVGQGEVRATYFNNIDLRIGRDMHCRRNAGGIACYVSNYGPPAFLNGAANPAYPDPHAALTEAVQAAGGLIPPGSLQQPSSSALNAPRGSANVRPSTGTGSTPAPSKPLATVAMEYHPVPASKTVVVRERDGLFTQSNPEVCLGSHSDGPPIRQDVDTGIDVMPGDVIEFSATGSIWGGECLTGNNGPSGWGPRPDNPKLPIGNASPFGLVGRIGQPNDVGAYSDVDCIKTYDEYGQSPPCKPRPSYFFIGDRNTTTVRAARGRLYLRINDDRPGNGAGSFVVSIRVQRQVTFYVYDQDGRLIPNVALDREGPKFVPHMCLACHGGAYDDATHTVRGASFLPFDPYNFLYSENPGFRRQDQEVAFRDLNLLVAETSPSKDNPSRPIARMIDGMHRAPNGMANAAAAHYVPAGWRGHEDLYRDFVGKYCRLCHMAQPARIDFETYDNFKQSNPGAAICRFGTMPHAQGPYDHLATGRYSTKVGVELRAVGVGCIGKS
;
A
#
# COMPACT_ATOMS: atom_id res chain seq x y z
N MET A 1 -23.61 67.44 8.99
CA MET A 1 -22.77 68.53 8.42
C MET A 1 -21.90 67.93 7.31
N LYS A 2 -21.50 68.73 6.28
CA LYS A 2 -20.40 68.55 5.28
C LYS A 2 -19.87 67.11 5.02
N ASN A 3 -20.04 66.55 3.80
CA ASN A 3 -19.12 66.60 2.63
C ASN A 3 -17.74 65.93 2.88
N ARG A 4 -17.07 65.18 1.98
CA ARG A 4 -17.20 64.81 0.52
C ARG A 4 -16.26 63.58 0.27
N VAL A 5 -16.07 62.88 -0.88
CA VAL A 5 -16.52 62.90 -2.31
C VAL A 5 -16.36 61.45 -2.91
N HIS A 6 -16.41 61.28 -4.24
CA HIS A 6 -16.27 60.00 -4.99
C HIS A 6 -14.82 59.64 -5.41
N GLY A 7 -14.60 58.41 -5.92
CA GLY A 7 -13.40 58.02 -6.69
C GLY A 7 -13.50 56.68 -7.47
N HIS A 8 -13.65 56.75 -8.79
CA HIS A 8 -13.61 55.67 -9.81
C HIS A 8 -13.35 56.34 -11.19
N PRO A 9 -12.88 55.66 -12.26
CA PRO A 9 -12.04 54.45 -12.37
C PRO A 9 -10.65 54.86 -12.98
N PRO A 10 -10.00 54.29 -14.04
CA PRO A 10 -10.45 53.54 -15.24
C PRO A 10 -9.68 52.22 -15.57
N ASP A 11 -10.03 51.60 -16.72
CA ASP A 11 -9.46 50.38 -17.32
C ASP A 11 -8.28 50.62 -18.31
N ILE A 12 -7.93 49.56 -19.09
CA ILE A 12 -7.07 49.48 -20.31
C ILE A 12 -5.55 49.71 -20.02
N ILE A 13 -4.53 49.01 -20.59
CA ILE A 13 -4.32 48.37 -21.91
C ILE A 13 -3.50 47.05 -21.84
N LEU A 14 -3.68 46.19 -22.85
CA LEU A 14 -2.89 44.98 -23.19
C LEU A 14 -1.37 45.19 -23.23
N LEU A 15 -0.62 44.10 -22.95
CA LEU A 15 0.56 43.76 -23.75
C LEU A 15 0.77 42.23 -23.83
N LEU A 16 1.26 41.78 -24.98
CA LEU A 16 1.51 40.38 -25.35
C LEU A 16 3.01 40.03 -25.19
N ILE A 17 3.35 38.78 -25.56
CA ILE A 17 4.70 38.17 -25.62
C ILE A 17 5.18 37.65 -24.25
N GLY A 18 5.54 36.37 -24.11
CA GLY A 18 5.50 35.31 -25.12
C GLY A 18 5.76 33.91 -24.53
N CYS A 19 5.38 32.87 -25.28
CA CYS A 19 5.60 31.48 -24.89
C CYS A 19 7.07 31.09 -25.08
N LEU A 20 7.59 30.23 -24.19
CA LEU A 20 8.79 29.44 -24.48
C LEU A 20 8.56 27.97 -24.06
N SER A 21 7.95 27.20 -24.96
CA SER A 21 7.80 25.76 -24.81
C SER A 21 9.14 25.06 -25.07
N ILE A 22 9.66 24.31 -24.11
CA ILE A 22 10.75 23.36 -24.34
C ILE A 22 10.14 21.95 -24.44
N ALA A 23 10.10 21.42 -25.65
CA ALA A 23 9.69 20.04 -25.92
C ALA A 23 10.94 19.16 -26.09
N CYS A 24 11.01 18.05 -25.36
CA CYS A 24 12.00 16.99 -25.56
C CYS A 24 11.32 15.72 -26.07
N THR A 25 11.08 15.73 -27.39
CA THR A 25 11.14 14.60 -28.33
C THR A 25 11.12 13.16 -27.77
N ALA A 26 10.15 12.36 -28.23
CA ALA A 26 10.20 10.90 -28.17
C ALA A 26 10.65 10.29 -29.52
N SER A 27 11.68 9.45 -29.48
CA SER A 27 12.17 8.52 -30.52
C SER A 27 13.24 7.63 -29.85
N ASP A 28 13.48 6.35 -30.17
CA ASP A 28 12.84 5.43 -31.12
C ASP A 28 12.63 4.05 -30.46
N ARG A 29 11.68 3.26 -30.95
CA ARG A 29 11.83 1.79 -30.98
C ARG A 29 11.34 1.25 -32.32
N LYS A 30 12.18 0.42 -32.95
CA LYS A 30 11.93 -0.15 -34.27
C LYS A 30 10.80 -1.18 -34.25
N GLU A 31 10.08 -1.22 -35.36
CA GLU A 31 9.15 -2.29 -35.73
C GLU A 31 9.91 -3.60 -35.99
N MET A 32 9.27 -4.74 -35.70
CA MET A 32 9.45 -6.01 -36.41
C MET A 32 8.07 -6.72 -36.51
N PRO A 33 7.83 -7.56 -37.54
CA PRO A 33 6.50 -7.65 -38.16
C PRO A 33 5.61 -8.81 -37.67
N ASP A 34 4.38 -8.80 -38.20
CA ASP A 34 3.30 -9.80 -38.02
C ASP A 34 3.75 -11.27 -38.08
N ALA A 35 3.16 -12.07 -37.19
CA ALA A 35 3.04 -13.52 -37.33
C ALA A 35 1.56 -13.93 -37.30
N ARG A 36 0.92 -14.01 -38.49
CA ARG A 36 -0.44 -14.56 -38.61
C ARG A 36 -0.42 -16.07 -38.37
N VAL A 37 -1.34 -16.58 -37.54
CA VAL A 37 -1.64 -18.02 -37.43
C VAL A 37 -3.15 -18.22 -37.53
N ASN A 38 -3.57 -19.24 -38.28
CA ASN A 38 -4.98 -19.49 -38.63
C ASN A 38 -5.82 -19.96 -37.44
N GLN A 39 -7.13 -19.64 -37.48
CA GLN A 39 -8.16 -20.35 -36.75
C GLN A 39 -8.81 -21.41 -37.64
N GLN A 40 -8.47 -22.68 -37.41
CA GLN A 40 -9.26 -23.87 -37.74
C GLN A 40 -8.99 -24.90 -36.62
N GLY A 41 -9.96 -25.67 -36.09
CA GLY A 41 -11.37 -25.77 -36.45
C GLY A 41 -11.82 -27.23 -36.50
N ILE A 42 -11.86 -27.92 -35.36
CA ILE A 42 -12.23 -29.35 -35.24
C ILE A 42 -13.16 -29.51 -34.03
N ALA A 43 -14.12 -30.43 -34.12
CA ALA A 43 -15.12 -30.75 -33.09
C ALA A 43 -14.97 -32.19 -32.57
N ASP A 44 -15.61 -32.45 -31.42
CA ASP A 44 -16.12 -33.70 -30.82
C ASP A 44 -15.58 -35.08 -31.26
N VAL A 45 -15.29 -35.96 -30.26
CA VAL A 45 -16.06 -37.20 -29.96
C VAL A 45 -15.34 -38.13 -28.94
N ALA A 46 -16.08 -38.52 -27.89
CA ALA A 46 -16.05 -39.73 -27.03
C ALA A 46 -14.76 -40.34 -26.37
N PHE A 47 -14.99 -40.87 -25.15
CA PHE A 47 -14.24 -41.90 -24.39
C PHE A 47 -14.60 -43.34 -24.90
N PRO A 48 -14.16 -44.52 -24.34
CA PRO A 48 -13.42 -44.85 -23.09
C PRO A 48 -12.24 -45.90 -23.30
N PRO A 49 -11.94 -46.91 -22.44
CA PRO A 49 -11.05 -46.81 -21.26
C PRO A 49 -9.99 -47.96 -21.05
N ASN A 50 -9.34 -47.95 -19.86
CA ASN A 50 -8.74 -49.08 -19.07
C ASN A 50 -7.37 -49.73 -19.44
N ALA A 51 -6.40 -49.60 -18.52
CA ALA A 51 -5.41 -50.57 -17.97
C ALA A 51 -4.48 -49.76 -17.00
N ASP A 52 -4.00 -50.18 -15.82
CA ASP A 52 -3.40 -51.45 -15.31
C ASP A 52 -2.03 -51.78 -15.97
N GLU A 53 -0.93 -52.16 -15.27
CA GLU A 53 -0.70 -52.35 -13.82
C GLU A 53 0.83 -52.39 -13.46
N THR A 54 1.22 -51.98 -12.24
CA THR A 54 2.38 -52.45 -11.40
C THR A 54 3.89 -52.32 -11.80
N THR A 55 4.75 -52.47 -10.76
CA THR A 55 6.23 -52.78 -10.73
C THR A 55 7.21 -51.67 -11.22
N SER A 56 8.31 -51.27 -10.52
CA SER A 56 9.44 -51.94 -9.81
C SER A 56 10.56 -52.45 -10.74
N ALA A 57 11.88 -52.38 -10.46
CA ALA A 57 12.70 -51.70 -9.43
C ALA A 57 14.22 -51.80 -9.78
N ASP A 58 15.08 -51.17 -8.97
CA ASP A 58 16.50 -51.51 -8.69
C ASP A 58 17.67 -51.31 -9.72
N ARG A 59 18.77 -50.73 -9.18
CA ARG A 59 20.23 -51.06 -9.36
C ARG A 59 21.13 -50.51 -10.48
N ASP A 60 21.98 -49.54 -10.07
CA ASP A 60 23.44 -49.68 -9.78
C ASP A 60 24.58 -49.81 -10.85
N VAL A 61 25.68 -49.08 -10.52
CA VAL A 61 27.14 -49.43 -10.60
C VAL A 61 28.01 -49.12 -11.85
N GLU A 62 28.99 -48.20 -11.65
CA GLU A 62 30.41 -48.11 -12.13
C GLU A 62 30.85 -48.25 -13.62
N SER A 63 32.07 -47.87 -14.08
CA SER A 63 33.02 -46.76 -13.77
C SER A 63 34.20 -46.69 -14.81
N ARG A 64 34.95 -45.55 -14.88
CA ARG A 64 36.30 -45.35 -15.54
C ARG A 64 36.35 -45.40 -17.09
N GLY A 65 37.30 -44.80 -17.84
CA GLY A 65 38.34 -43.80 -17.52
C GLY A 65 39.37 -43.49 -18.67
N ILE A 66 39.75 -42.21 -18.85
CA ILE A 66 41.05 -41.57 -19.27
C ILE A 66 42.06 -42.38 -20.14
N PRO A 67 42.58 -41.87 -21.30
CA PRO A 67 43.82 -41.04 -21.32
C PRO A 67 43.99 -39.95 -22.44
N ASN A 68 45.13 -39.22 -22.34
CA ASN A 68 45.66 -38.11 -23.18
C ASN A 68 47.19 -38.34 -23.38
N PRO A 69 47.90 -37.85 -24.44
CA PRO A 69 48.82 -36.68 -24.23
C PRO A 69 49.28 -35.83 -25.48
N ASP A 70 50.01 -34.73 -25.16
CA ASP A 70 51.20 -34.13 -25.85
C ASP A 70 51.14 -32.99 -26.93
N ARG A 71 52.34 -32.38 -27.15
CA ARG A 71 52.62 -31.03 -27.75
C ARG A 71 53.73 -31.05 -28.88
N PRO A 72 54.69 -30.07 -29.02
CA PRO A 72 54.64 -28.94 -30.00
C PRO A 72 55.89 -28.80 -30.94
N ILE A 73 55.94 -27.78 -31.83
CA ILE A 73 57.15 -27.35 -32.60
C ILE A 73 57.09 -25.85 -33.08
N LEU A 74 58.24 -25.26 -33.50
CA LEU A 74 58.55 -23.84 -33.86
C LEU A 74 59.66 -23.79 -34.96
N PRO A 75 60.30 -22.65 -35.41
CA PRO A 75 60.08 -21.19 -35.19
C PRO A 75 59.76 -20.41 -36.53
N PRO A 76 60.60 -19.63 -37.28
CA PRO A 76 61.64 -18.59 -36.98
C PRO A 76 61.72 -17.29 -37.88
N ARG A 77 62.14 -16.14 -37.28
CA ARG A 77 63.08 -15.08 -37.81
C ARG A 77 62.67 -14.14 -39.00
N ASP A 78 63.20 -12.90 -39.19
CA ASP A 78 64.25 -12.08 -38.51
C ASP A 78 64.26 -10.55 -38.89
N LYS A 79 65.10 -9.72 -38.19
CA LYS A 79 65.66 -8.35 -38.54
C LYS A 79 64.73 -7.10 -38.45
N PHE A 80 65.19 -5.83 -38.24
CA PHE A 80 66.50 -5.19 -37.92
C PHE A 80 66.30 -3.78 -37.23
N ALA A 81 67.38 -3.07 -36.84
CA ALA A 81 67.44 -1.70 -36.24
C ALA A 81 68.71 -0.94 -36.76
N PRO A 82 69.11 0.34 -36.41
CA PRO A 82 68.64 1.28 -35.35
C PRO A 82 68.63 2.82 -35.72
N LEU A 83 68.63 3.67 -34.66
CA LEU A 83 68.87 5.14 -34.43
C LEU A 83 69.99 5.88 -35.24
N PRO A 84 70.28 7.23 -35.08
CA PRO A 84 69.61 8.38 -34.38
C PRO A 84 69.58 9.75 -35.18
N SER A 85 69.06 10.85 -34.59
CA SER A 85 69.72 12.21 -34.43
C SER A 85 68.77 13.45 -34.32
N ASN A 86 69.33 14.61 -33.91
CA ASN A 86 68.76 15.97 -33.65
C ASN A 86 69.75 17.00 -34.33
N PRO A 87 69.65 18.38 -34.36
CA PRO A 87 68.89 19.33 -33.49
C PRO A 87 68.42 20.69 -34.13
N GLN A 88 68.12 21.70 -33.28
CA GLN A 88 68.04 23.17 -33.52
C GLN A 88 66.78 23.71 -34.27
N SER A 89 66.34 24.99 -34.13
CA SER A 89 66.91 26.20 -33.48
C SER A 89 65.85 27.08 -32.75
N ALA A 90 66.28 28.14 -32.03
CA ALA A 90 65.45 29.11 -31.28
C ALA A 90 65.89 30.57 -31.55
N PRO A 91 65.12 31.61 -31.13
CA PRO A 91 65.41 32.34 -29.86
C PRO A 91 64.11 32.92 -29.19
N GLN A 92 64.00 33.93 -28.29
CA GLN A 92 64.89 34.93 -27.65
C GLN A 92 64.45 35.29 -26.18
N LEU A 93 65.43 35.65 -25.34
CA LEU A 93 65.53 36.72 -24.30
C LEU A 93 64.24 37.43 -23.76
N LYS A 94 63.87 37.39 -22.44
CA LYS A 94 64.43 37.99 -21.16
C LYS A 94 63.74 39.34 -20.76
N PRO A 95 63.80 39.87 -19.49
CA PRO A 95 64.46 39.46 -18.19
C PRO A 95 63.44 39.08 -17.05
N ILE A 96 63.72 38.41 -15.91
CA ILE A 96 64.65 38.59 -14.74
C ILE A 96 64.21 39.80 -13.84
N ALA A 97 64.05 39.77 -12.48
CA ALA A 97 64.56 38.95 -11.34
C ALA A 97 63.56 38.94 -10.12
N PRO A 98 63.89 38.56 -8.84
CA PRO A 98 64.99 37.73 -8.29
C PRO A 98 64.61 36.69 -7.17
N THR A 99 65.01 35.41 -7.36
CA THR A 99 65.61 34.39 -6.44
C THR A 99 65.28 34.17 -4.92
N PRO A 100 65.49 32.93 -4.36
CA PRO A 100 65.04 32.47 -3.03
C PRO A 100 66.18 32.17 -2.00
N PRO A 101 65.85 31.58 -0.82
CA PRO A 101 66.47 30.29 -0.38
C PRO A 101 65.51 29.41 0.48
N PRO A 102 65.93 28.28 1.10
CA PRO A 102 66.87 27.20 0.72
C PRO A 102 66.14 25.80 0.65
N PRO A 103 66.80 24.67 0.31
CA PRO A 103 66.13 23.37 0.16
C PRO A 103 65.98 22.57 1.47
N LEU A 104 65.00 21.63 1.49
CA LEU A 104 64.91 20.55 2.48
C LEU A 104 64.83 19.18 1.78
N ALA A 105 65.40 18.16 2.42
CA ALA A 105 65.68 16.87 1.79
C ALA A 105 64.50 15.89 1.79
N VAL A 106 64.45 15.03 0.79
CA VAL A 106 63.54 13.86 0.76
C VAL A 106 64.07 12.79 1.69
N ALA A 107 63.33 12.49 2.76
CA ALA A 107 63.53 11.31 3.60
C ALA A 107 62.42 10.29 3.31
N PRO A 108 62.75 9.00 3.11
CA PRO A 108 61.74 7.96 2.91
C PRO A 108 61.04 7.62 4.23
N VAL A 109 59.76 7.95 4.36
CA VAL A 109 58.95 7.56 5.52
C VAL A 109 58.63 6.07 5.43
N LEU A 110 59.04 5.30 6.43
CA LEU A 110 58.57 3.92 6.63
C LEU A 110 57.07 3.94 6.93
N VAL A 111 56.29 3.15 6.19
CA VAL A 111 54.83 3.00 6.41
C VAL A 111 54.50 1.54 6.70
N VAL A 112 54.58 1.16 7.98
CA VAL A 112 54.04 -0.11 8.53
C VAL A 112 53.77 0.09 10.04
N PRO A 113 52.65 -0.40 10.60
CA PRO A 113 51.31 -0.42 10.06
C PRO A 113 50.29 0.24 11.04
N GLU A 114 49.18 0.77 10.54
CA GLU A 114 47.99 0.91 11.39
C GLU A 114 46.73 0.51 10.63
N LEU A 115 46.21 -0.66 10.99
CA LEU A 115 44.95 -1.20 10.49
C LEU A 115 43.82 -0.44 11.16
N LEU A 116 43.44 0.70 10.58
CA LEU A 116 42.22 1.42 10.93
C LEU A 116 41.00 0.56 10.58
N SER A 117 40.67 -0.37 11.48
CA SER A 117 39.32 -0.89 11.58
C SER A 117 38.43 0.26 12.07
N GLU A 118 37.92 1.06 11.12
CA GLU A 118 36.83 1.98 11.39
C GLU A 118 35.64 1.16 11.90
N ARG A 119 35.49 1.12 13.22
CA ARG A 119 34.39 0.46 13.90
C ARG A 119 33.14 1.29 13.61
N PHE A 120 32.47 1.00 12.50
CA PHE A 120 31.18 1.59 12.19
C PHE A 120 30.16 1.15 13.27
N THR A 121 30.00 1.98 14.29
CA THR A 121 28.79 1.97 15.12
C THR A 121 27.63 2.34 14.23
N MET A 122 26.57 1.52 14.25
CA MET A 122 25.25 1.93 13.77
C MET A 122 24.90 3.31 14.36
N PRO A 123 24.27 4.22 13.61
CA PRO A 123 23.84 5.52 14.12
C PRO A 123 23.12 5.43 15.47
N ILE A 124 23.29 6.45 16.30
CA ILE A 124 22.66 6.50 17.63
C ILE A 124 21.13 6.46 17.44
N PRO A 125 20.38 5.50 18.05
CA PRO A 125 18.92 5.51 18.09
C PRO A 125 18.42 6.83 18.66
N CYS A 126 17.21 7.29 18.32
CA CYS A 126 16.86 8.71 18.41
C CYS A 126 16.60 9.29 19.82
N GLU A 127 17.61 9.27 20.69
CA GLU A 127 17.66 9.88 22.02
C GLU A 127 17.82 11.42 21.95
N GLY A 128 16.98 12.10 21.15
CA GLY A 128 16.57 13.48 21.45
C GLY A 128 16.49 14.54 20.34
N ARG A 129 16.77 14.28 19.05
CA ARG A 129 16.67 15.31 17.97
C ARG A 129 16.08 14.78 16.64
N ALA A 130 15.62 15.71 15.81
CA ALA A 130 14.58 15.49 14.79
C ALA A 130 15.03 14.93 13.43
N GLN A 131 14.06 14.38 12.68
CA GLN A 131 14.15 13.75 11.34
C GLN A 131 14.94 12.42 11.26
N CYS A 132 14.67 11.58 12.24
CA CYS A 132 15.16 10.21 12.39
C CYS A 132 14.93 9.34 11.14
N TRP A 133 16.02 8.70 10.72
CA TRP A 133 16.16 7.82 9.55
C TRP A 133 15.12 6.68 9.55
N LEU A 134 14.92 6.05 10.71
CA LEU A 134 14.17 4.81 10.91
C LEU A 134 12.66 4.98 10.80
N SER A 135 12.17 6.22 10.91
CA SER A 135 10.74 6.54 10.94
C SER A 135 10.25 7.29 9.70
N ARG A 136 11.13 7.73 8.78
CA ARG A 136 10.80 8.65 7.67
C ARG A 136 9.58 8.28 6.83
N ARG A 137 9.44 7.01 6.44
CA ARG A 137 8.29 6.56 5.61
C ARG A 137 6.96 6.55 6.37
N GLY A 138 7.03 6.56 7.71
CA GLY A 138 5.89 6.51 8.62
C GLY A 138 5.56 7.82 9.35
N LEU A 139 6.37 8.88 9.22
CA LEU A 139 6.13 10.15 9.91
C LEU A 139 4.78 10.74 9.52
N GLY A 140 4.63 11.18 8.26
CA GLY A 140 3.41 11.84 7.76
C GLY A 140 3.01 13.11 8.53
N ALA A 141 1.78 13.56 8.33
CA ALA A 141 1.20 14.74 8.97
C ALA A 141 -0.28 14.57 9.36
N LEU A 142 -0.74 15.39 10.31
CA LEU A 142 -2.15 15.42 10.74
C LEU A 142 -3.11 15.82 9.60
N ASP A 143 -2.65 16.63 8.66
CA ASP A 143 -3.41 17.04 7.47
C ASP A 143 -3.60 15.87 6.49
N GLU A 144 -2.55 15.08 6.25
CA GLU A 144 -2.61 13.87 5.43
C GLU A 144 -3.56 12.83 6.06
N SER A 145 -3.47 12.59 7.37
CA SER A 145 -4.42 11.71 8.09
C SER A 145 -5.85 12.22 8.03
N PHE A 146 -6.05 13.54 8.17
CA PHE A 146 -7.37 14.15 8.11
C PHE A 146 -7.99 13.99 6.73
N GLU A 147 -7.24 14.29 5.67
CA GLU A 147 -7.71 14.12 4.30
C GLU A 147 -7.93 12.65 3.93
N PHE A 148 -7.03 11.75 4.32
CA PHE A 148 -7.20 10.31 4.17
C PHE A 148 -8.53 9.83 4.80
N PHE A 149 -8.75 10.12 6.09
CA PHE A 149 -10.01 9.74 6.75
C PHE A 149 -11.23 10.50 6.21
N ARG A 150 -11.05 11.70 5.63
CA ARG A 150 -12.11 12.44 4.92
C ARG A 150 -12.52 11.78 3.60
N THR A 151 -11.62 11.07 2.90
CA THR A 151 -12.02 10.22 1.75
C THR A 151 -12.89 9.03 2.18
N LEU A 152 -12.76 8.59 3.43
CA LEU A 152 -13.52 7.47 3.98
C LEU A 152 -14.86 7.89 4.60
N GLY A 153 -15.16 9.19 4.65
CA GLY A 153 -16.30 9.75 5.39
C GLY A 153 -16.14 9.74 6.91
N LEU A 154 -14.91 9.50 7.40
CA LEU A 154 -14.59 9.30 8.83
C LEU A 154 -13.84 10.49 9.47
N ALA A 155 -13.75 11.63 8.76
CA ALA A 155 -13.24 12.88 9.32
C ALA A 155 -13.99 14.10 8.78
N LYS A 156 -14.14 15.13 9.62
CA LYS A 156 -14.85 16.38 9.33
C LYS A 156 -14.31 17.56 10.15
N CYS A 157 -14.55 18.79 9.69
CA CYS A 157 -14.44 19.97 10.55
C CYS A 157 -15.70 20.07 11.42
N SER A 158 -15.60 20.52 12.68
CA SER A 158 -16.79 20.82 13.50
C SER A 158 -17.40 22.19 13.20
N ASP A 159 -16.54 23.18 12.90
CA ASP A 159 -16.91 24.59 12.90
C ASP A 159 -16.91 25.14 11.47
N GLN A 160 -17.90 25.97 11.14
CA GLN A 160 -18.18 26.35 9.74
C GLN A 160 -17.48 27.63 9.23
N TRP A 161 -16.87 28.45 10.10
CA TRP A 161 -16.67 29.87 9.76
C TRP A 161 -15.24 30.45 9.78
N LEU A 162 -14.26 29.93 10.54
CA LEU A 162 -12.88 30.44 10.49
C LEU A 162 -11.75 29.46 10.84
N SER A 163 -12.01 28.33 11.51
CA SER A 163 -10.97 27.31 11.81
C SER A 163 -11.53 25.90 11.78
N CYS A 164 -10.91 25.01 11.00
CA CYS A 164 -11.28 23.59 10.97
C CYS A 164 -10.70 22.86 12.20
N VAL A 165 -11.49 22.73 13.26
CA VAL A 165 -11.20 21.74 14.31
C VAL A 165 -11.47 20.35 13.74
N LYS A 166 -10.39 19.61 13.49
CA LYS A 166 -10.39 18.28 12.87
C LYS A 166 -10.98 17.24 13.82
N GLN A 167 -12.16 16.71 13.48
CA GLN A 167 -12.79 15.60 14.17
C GLN A 167 -12.66 14.30 13.37
N PHE A 168 -12.41 13.19 14.07
CA PHE A 168 -12.40 11.84 13.53
C PHE A 168 -13.62 11.07 14.09
N THR A 169 -14.33 10.34 13.23
CA THR A 169 -15.66 9.80 13.53
C THR A 169 -15.79 8.32 13.11
N ASP A 170 -15.17 7.44 13.89
CA ASP A 170 -15.40 6.00 13.88
C ASP A 170 -15.01 5.41 15.26
N SER A 171 -15.39 4.16 15.51
CA SER A 171 -14.95 3.42 16.70
C SER A 171 -14.67 1.96 16.39
N LEU A 172 -13.85 1.32 17.22
CA LEU A 172 -13.55 -0.12 17.12
C LEU A 172 -14.83 -0.97 17.19
N ASN A 173 -15.84 -0.55 17.94
CA ASN A 173 -17.14 -1.22 17.97
C ASN A 173 -17.91 -1.06 16.65
N GLN A 174 -17.83 0.10 16.00
CA GLN A 174 -18.39 0.31 14.66
C GLN A 174 -17.62 -0.44 13.58
N PHE A 175 -16.29 -0.58 13.69
CA PHE A 175 -15.47 -1.46 12.86
C PHE A 175 -15.88 -2.93 13.02
N LYS A 176 -15.97 -3.40 14.27
CA LYS A 176 -16.38 -4.77 14.57
C LYS A 176 -17.80 -5.07 14.07
N ALA A 177 -18.74 -4.13 14.24
CA ALA A 177 -20.10 -4.25 13.72
C ALA A 177 -20.13 -4.32 12.18
N ARG A 178 -19.52 -3.35 11.47
CA ARG A 178 -19.58 -3.32 9.99
C ARG A 178 -18.90 -4.51 9.32
N ASN A 179 -17.88 -5.08 9.95
CA ASN A 179 -17.14 -6.24 9.44
C ASN A 179 -17.60 -7.59 10.03
N GLY A 180 -18.63 -7.59 10.89
CA GLY A 180 -19.29 -8.81 11.37
C GLY A 180 -18.57 -9.55 12.50
N PHE A 181 -17.70 -8.89 13.26
CA PHE A 181 -17.00 -9.43 14.44
C PHE A 181 -17.90 -9.43 15.70
N ALA A 182 -19.10 -9.99 15.59
CA ALA A 182 -20.03 -10.15 16.71
C ALA A 182 -19.76 -11.44 17.49
N VAL A 183 -20.14 -11.50 18.76
CA VAL A 183 -19.96 -12.70 19.60
C VAL A 183 -20.66 -13.92 18.97
N GLY A 184 -19.98 -15.06 18.93
CA GLY A 184 -20.48 -16.30 18.32
C GLY A 184 -20.38 -16.36 16.78
N GLN A 185 -19.91 -15.29 16.13
CA GLN A 185 -19.54 -15.32 14.71
C GLN A 185 -18.11 -15.85 14.55
N GLY A 186 -17.91 -16.87 13.72
CA GLY A 186 -16.59 -17.45 13.48
C GLY A 186 -15.60 -16.44 12.88
N GLU A 187 -14.50 -16.22 13.60
CA GLU A 187 -13.30 -15.46 13.21
C GLU A 187 -12.07 -16.36 13.37
N VAL A 188 -10.97 -16.03 12.68
CA VAL A 188 -9.66 -16.67 12.90
C VAL A 188 -8.86 -15.78 13.85
N ARG A 189 -8.30 -16.35 14.92
CA ARG A 189 -7.60 -15.62 15.97
C ARG A 189 -6.25 -16.25 16.29
N ALA A 190 -5.22 -15.42 16.52
CA ALA A 190 -3.95 -15.87 17.09
C ALA A 190 -3.36 -14.80 18.02
N THR A 191 -2.79 -15.23 19.15
CA THR A 191 -2.21 -14.38 20.19
C THR A 191 -0.72 -14.69 20.35
N TYR A 192 0.14 -13.69 20.17
CA TYR A 192 1.60 -13.85 20.07
C TYR A 192 2.35 -12.56 20.39
N PHE A 193 3.64 -12.63 20.66
CA PHE A 193 4.51 -11.45 20.80
C PHE A 193 5.44 -11.33 19.59
N ASN A 194 5.39 -10.20 18.87
CA ASN A 194 6.23 -9.99 17.70
C ASN A 194 7.56 -9.31 18.08
N ASN A 195 8.54 -10.13 18.47
CA ASN A 195 9.86 -9.67 18.89
C ASN A 195 10.68 -8.99 17.77
N ILE A 196 10.39 -9.28 16.51
CA ILE A 196 11.20 -8.77 15.39
C ILE A 196 10.74 -7.38 14.94
N ASP A 197 9.43 -7.10 14.99
CA ASP A 197 8.78 -5.88 14.49
C ASP A 197 8.53 -4.86 15.63
N LEU A 198 7.30 -4.67 16.11
CA LEU A 198 6.98 -3.63 17.10
C LEU A 198 7.24 -4.03 18.56
N ARG A 199 7.74 -5.25 18.84
CA ARG A 199 8.07 -5.72 20.21
C ARG A 199 6.95 -5.49 21.25
N ILE A 200 5.72 -5.75 20.82
CA ILE A 200 4.49 -5.70 21.62
C ILE A 200 3.73 -7.02 21.49
N GLY A 201 2.91 -7.31 22.51
CA GLY A 201 1.96 -8.42 22.48
C GLY A 201 0.86 -8.09 21.48
N ARG A 202 0.39 -9.09 20.76
CA ARG A 202 -0.61 -8.94 19.68
C ARG A 202 -1.67 -10.01 19.86
N ASP A 203 -2.92 -9.57 19.91
CA ASP A 203 -4.09 -10.44 19.77
C ASP A 203 -4.73 -10.11 18.42
N MET A 204 -4.47 -10.97 17.43
CA MET A 204 -4.86 -10.78 16.03
C MET A 204 -6.19 -11.49 15.79
N HIS A 205 -7.14 -10.78 15.18
CA HIS A 205 -8.43 -11.29 14.74
C HIS A 205 -8.62 -10.97 13.26
N CYS A 206 -9.01 -11.97 12.46
CA CYS A 206 -9.34 -11.79 11.04
C CYS A 206 -10.64 -12.52 10.69
N ARG A 207 -11.42 -11.93 9.77
CA ARG A 207 -12.68 -12.50 9.31
C ARG A 207 -12.91 -12.24 7.82
N ARG A 208 -13.28 -13.30 7.08
CA ARG A 208 -13.99 -13.15 5.79
C ARG A 208 -15.46 -12.85 6.10
N ASN A 209 -15.99 -11.77 5.55
CA ASN A 209 -17.40 -11.39 5.60
C ASN A 209 -17.97 -11.25 4.18
N ALA A 210 -19.28 -11.02 4.05
CA ALA A 210 -19.95 -10.94 2.75
C ALA A 210 -19.42 -9.82 1.82
N GLY A 211 -18.73 -8.81 2.36
CA GLY A 211 -18.08 -7.77 1.57
C GLY A 211 -16.63 -8.07 1.21
N GLY A 212 -15.91 -8.94 1.94
CA GLY A 212 -14.46 -9.09 1.80
C GLY A 212 -13.77 -9.62 3.05
N ILE A 213 -12.59 -9.08 3.36
CA ILE A 213 -11.75 -9.51 4.48
C ILE A 213 -11.37 -8.31 5.33
N ALA A 214 -11.55 -8.46 6.64
CA ALA A 214 -11.11 -7.49 7.62
C ALA A 214 -10.28 -8.16 8.70
N CYS A 215 -9.33 -7.42 9.26
CA CYS A 215 -8.54 -7.83 10.42
C CYS A 215 -8.41 -6.68 11.41
N TYR A 216 -8.29 -6.99 12.69
CA TYR A 216 -7.81 -6.05 13.70
C TYR A 216 -6.83 -6.75 14.65
N VAL A 217 -5.84 -6.00 15.13
CA VAL A 217 -4.88 -6.45 16.12
C VAL A 217 -4.88 -5.51 17.30
N SER A 218 -5.32 -6.03 18.45
CA SER A 218 -5.20 -5.38 19.74
C SER A 218 -3.76 -5.56 20.23
N ASN A 219 -3.09 -4.48 20.64
CA ASN A 219 -1.67 -4.52 21.01
C ASN A 219 -1.49 -4.26 22.50
N TYR A 220 -0.59 -4.99 23.15
CA TYR A 220 -0.48 -5.10 24.61
C TYR A 220 0.96 -4.92 25.11
N GLY A 221 1.09 -4.61 26.40
CA GLY A 221 2.37 -4.30 27.04
C GLY A 221 2.56 -2.81 27.33
N PRO A 222 3.68 -2.46 28.00
CA PRO A 222 3.97 -1.09 28.39
C PRO A 222 4.02 -0.14 27.18
N PRO A 223 3.42 1.07 27.26
CA PRO A 223 3.49 2.06 26.18
C PRO A 223 4.95 2.47 25.95
N ALA A 224 5.35 2.74 24.70
CA ALA A 224 6.71 3.17 24.40
C ALA A 224 7.10 4.51 25.05
N PHE A 225 6.10 5.34 25.41
CA PHE A 225 6.26 6.58 26.15
C PHE A 225 5.33 6.61 27.37
N LEU A 226 5.80 7.21 28.46
CA LEU A 226 5.04 7.47 29.67
C LEU A 226 5.23 8.94 30.07
N ASN A 227 4.13 9.68 30.23
CA ASN A 227 4.12 11.12 30.57
C ASN A 227 5.02 11.98 29.65
N GLY A 228 5.14 11.62 28.37
CA GLY A 228 5.97 12.32 27.37
C GLY A 228 7.45 11.92 27.34
N ALA A 229 7.93 11.13 28.31
CA ALA A 229 9.28 10.57 28.31
C ALA A 229 9.29 9.14 27.73
N ALA A 230 10.42 8.67 27.20
CA ALA A 230 10.56 7.28 26.77
C ALA A 230 10.41 6.33 27.97
N ASN A 231 9.57 5.30 27.84
CA ASN A 231 9.27 4.39 28.94
C ASN A 231 10.42 3.37 29.11
N PRO A 232 11.09 3.31 30.29
CA PRO A 232 12.16 2.35 30.53
C PRO A 232 11.67 0.90 30.54
N ALA A 233 10.38 0.65 30.82
CA ALA A 233 9.80 -0.70 30.79
C ALA A 233 9.46 -1.20 29.37
N TYR A 234 9.47 -0.34 28.35
CA TYR A 234 9.26 -0.77 26.97
C TYR A 234 10.60 -1.17 26.31
N PRO A 235 10.68 -2.32 25.61
CA PRO A 235 9.69 -3.39 25.53
C PRO A 235 9.84 -4.40 26.67
N ASP A 236 8.72 -4.88 27.22
CA ASP A 236 8.67 -6.05 28.12
C ASP A 236 7.93 -7.20 27.42
N PRO A 237 8.64 -8.18 26.85
CA PRO A 237 8.02 -9.33 26.19
C PRO A 237 7.15 -10.19 27.10
N HIS A 238 7.46 -10.26 28.39
CA HIS A 238 6.72 -11.11 29.33
C HIS A 238 5.41 -10.43 29.74
N ALA A 239 5.43 -9.17 30.15
CA ALA A 239 4.22 -8.41 30.45
C ALA A 239 3.30 -8.30 29.23
N ALA A 240 3.85 -7.92 28.07
CA ALA A 240 3.08 -7.73 26.84
C ALA A 240 2.36 -9.00 26.36
N LEU A 241 3.00 -10.16 26.48
CA LEU A 241 2.42 -11.46 26.15
C LEU A 241 1.42 -11.94 27.22
N THR A 242 1.72 -11.71 28.50
CA THR A 242 0.83 -12.02 29.64
C THR A 242 -0.50 -11.29 29.51
N GLU A 243 -0.44 -9.98 29.23
CA GLU A 243 -1.60 -9.12 28.95
C GLU A 243 -2.41 -9.60 27.74
N ALA A 244 -1.75 -9.87 26.61
CA ALA A 244 -2.41 -10.35 25.40
C ALA A 244 -3.16 -11.68 25.65
N VAL A 245 -2.56 -12.61 26.40
CA VAL A 245 -3.20 -13.89 26.75
C VAL A 245 -4.37 -13.70 27.73
N GLN A 246 -4.27 -12.78 28.70
CA GLN A 246 -5.40 -12.43 29.58
C GLN A 246 -6.57 -11.84 28.81
N ALA A 247 -6.31 -10.86 27.93
CA ALA A 247 -7.32 -10.27 27.06
C ALA A 247 -7.90 -11.30 26.06
N ALA A 248 -7.11 -12.31 25.70
CA ALA A 248 -7.58 -13.43 24.88
C ALA A 248 -8.51 -14.41 25.62
N GLY A 249 -8.68 -14.28 26.94
CA GLY A 249 -9.47 -15.19 27.77
C GLY A 249 -8.67 -16.39 28.29
N GLY A 250 -7.34 -16.37 28.14
CA GLY A 250 -6.46 -17.40 28.67
C GLY A 250 -6.35 -17.33 30.19
N LEU A 251 -6.56 -18.46 30.85
CA LEU A 251 -6.31 -18.61 32.28
C LEU A 251 -4.80 -18.50 32.55
N ILE A 252 -4.41 -17.61 33.47
CA ILE A 252 -3.04 -17.56 33.98
C ILE A 252 -2.96 -18.35 35.29
N PRO A 253 -2.11 -19.39 35.38
CA PRO A 253 -1.94 -20.15 36.61
C PRO A 253 -1.46 -19.26 37.76
N PRO A 254 -2.07 -19.32 38.96
CA PRO A 254 -1.62 -18.55 40.12
C PRO A 254 -0.26 -19.07 40.60
N GLY A 255 0.82 -18.46 40.09
CA GLY A 255 2.20 -18.85 40.39
C GLY A 255 3.23 -18.50 39.31
N SER A 256 2.81 -18.17 38.07
CA SER A 256 3.74 -17.91 36.96
C SER A 256 4.53 -16.59 37.04
N LEU A 257 4.32 -15.77 38.08
CA LEU A 257 5.06 -14.52 38.32
C LEU A 257 6.43 -14.79 38.97
N GLN A 258 7.28 -15.55 38.28
CA GLN A 258 8.71 -15.55 38.52
C GLN A 258 9.42 -14.92 37.33
N GLN A 259 9.96 -13.71 37.53
CA GLN A 259 10.97 -13.16 36.63
C GLN A 259 12.15 -14.14 36.59
N PRO A 260 12.62 -14.58 35.41
CA PRO A 260 13.92 -15.24 35.32
C PRO A 260 14.98 -14.23 35.76
N SER A 261 15.63 -14.50 36.89
CA SER A 261 16.57 -13.57 37.50
C SER A 261 17.72 -13.25 36.55
N SER A 262 17.89 -11.97 36.19
CA SER A 262 18.96 -11.51 35.32
C SER A 262 20.33 -11.82 35.94
N SER A 263 21.01 -12.83 35.42
CA SER A 263 22.26 -13.35 35.99
C SER A 263 23.26 -13.83 34.94
N ALA A 264 23.55 -12.93 33.99
CA ALA A 264 24.80 -12.93 33.24
C ALA A 264 25.20 -11.49 32.87
N LEU A 265 26.50 -11.19 32.95
CA LEU A 265 27.15 -9.96 32.44
C LEU A 265 26.80 -8.62 33.13
N ASN A 266 27.38 -8.43 34.33
CA ASN A 266 27.95 -7.19 34.88
C ASN A 266 27.38 -5.81 34.45
N ALA A 267 26.65 -5.17 35.36
CA ALA A 267 26.52 -3.71 35.45
C ALA A 267 26.65 -3.26 36.94
N PRO A 268 27.03 -1.98 37.23
CA PRO A 268 27.32 -1.55 38.61
C PRO A 268 26.07 -1.46 39.50
N ARG A 269 26.26 -1.68 40.82
CA ARG A 269 25.18 -1.57 41.82
C ARG A 269 24.83 -0.10 42.11
N GLY A 270 23.54 0.24 42.18
CA GLY A 270 23.14 1.55 42.73
C GLY A 270 21.68 1.98 42.60
N SER A 271 20.72 1.31 43.26
CA SER A 271 19.54 1.96 43.90
C SER A 271 18.64 1.00 44.69
N ALA A 272 17.76 1.56 45.52
CA ALA A 272 17.00 0.91 46.58
C ALA A 272 15.99 -0.18 46.15
N ASN A 273 15.77 -1.15 47.05
CA ASN A 273 14.70 -2.14 46.96
C ASN A 273 13.32 -1.50 47.19
N VAL A 274 12.35 -1.85 46.35
CA VAL A 274 10.91 -1.70 46.65
C VAL A 274 10.36 -3.08 47.06
N ARG A 275 9.61 -3.16 48.17
CA ARG A 275 8.96 -4.41 48.60
C ARG A 275 7.72 -4.70 47.74
N PRO A 276 7.46 -5.95 47.33
CA PRO A 276 6.16 -6.36 46.81
C PRO A 276 5.09 -6.22 47.90
N SER A 277 3.90 -5.72 47.54
CA SER A 277 2.73 -5.74 48.43
C SER A 277 1.97 -7.06 48.30
N THR A 278 1.75 -7.74 49.42
CA THR A 278 0.95 -8.96 49.50
C THR A 278 -0.55 -8.62 49.51
N GLY A 279 -1.07 -8.23 48.34
CA GLY A 279 -2.50 -7.95 48.14
C GLY A 279 -3.28 -9.22 47.74
N THR A 280 -4.23 -9.65 48.58
CA THR A 280 -5.16 -10.75 48.27
C THR A 280 -6.42 -10.25 47.58
N GLY A 281 -6.87 -10.94 46.52
CA GLY A 281 -8.29 -10.95 46.13
C GLY A 281 -8.73 -9.98 45.03
N SER A 282 -8.31 -10.23 43.79
CA SER A 282 -9.14 -10.11 42.58
C SER A 282 -8.34 -10.58 41.37
N THR A 283 -9.01 -11.21 40.39
CA THR A 283 -8.42 -11.32 39.04
C THR A 283 -8.38 -9.91 38.47
N PRO A 284 -7.22 -9.39 38.04
CA PRO A 284 -7.17 -8.07 37.41
C PRO A 284 -8.14 -8.00 36.24
N ALA A 285 -8.85 -6.88 36.09
CA ALA A 285 -9.56 -6.63 34.84
C ALA A 285 -8.53 -6.67 33.69
N PRO A 286 -8.82 -7.34 32.56
CA PRO A 286 -7.85 -7.50 31.47
C PRO A 286 -7.37 -6.13 31.01
N SER A 287 -6.06 -5.97 30.75
CA SER A 287 -5.54 -4.66 30.37
C SER A 287 -6.21 -4.18 29.08
N LYS A 288 -6.49 -2.88 29.02
CA LYS A 288 -6.88 -2.24 27.76
C LYS A 288 -5.67 -2.33 26.82
N PRO A 289 -5.85 -2.70 25.54
CA PRO A 289 -4.75 -2.64 24.60
C PRO A 289 -4.23 -1.21 24.48
N LEU A 290 -2.91 -1.07 24.34
CA LEU A 290 -2.20 0.19 24.07
C LEU A 290 -2.86 0.97 22.93
N ALA A 291 -3.14 0.26 21.85
CA ALA A 291 -3.94 0.69 20.71
C ALA A 291 -4.40 -0.53 19.91
N THR A 292 -5.47 -0.39 19.13
CA THR A 292 -5.90 -1.42 18.16
C THR A 292 -5.69 -0.92 16.75
N VAL A 293 -4.90 -1.63 15.95
CA VAL A 293 -4.70 -1.34 14.52
C VAL A 293 -5.63 -2.24 13.71
N ALA A 294 -6.31 -1.72 12.70
CA ALA A 294 -7.23 -2.50 11.89
C ALA A 294 -7.08 -2.22 10.39
N MET A 295 -7.49 -3.20 9.58
CA MET A 295 -7.43 -3.18 8.12
C MET A 295 -8.70 -3.79 7.53
N GLU A 296 -9.23 -3.21 6.46
CA GLU A 296 -10.25 -3.86 5.63
C GLU A 296 -9.86 -3.84 4.15
N TYR A 297 -10.22 -4.91 3.43
CA TYR A 297 -10.12 -5.04 1.98
C TYR A 297 -11.40 -5.70 1.46
N HIS A 298 -12.01 -5.08 0.46
CA HIS A 298 -13.13 -5.64 -0.27
C HIS A 298 -12.69 -5.94 -1.70
N PRO A 299 -13.15 -7.04 -2.34
CA PRO A 299 -12.77 -7.36 -3.71
C PRO A 299 -13.05 -6.20 -4.66
N VAL A 300 -12.16 -6.00 -5.63
CA VAL A 300 -12.33 -4.99 -6.69
C VAL A 300 -13.50 -5.43 -7.59
N PRO A 301 -14.53 -4.59 -7.84
CA PRO A 301 -15.56 -4.90 -8.81
C PRO A 301 -14.96 -5.09 -10.21
N ALA A 302 -15.43 -6.09 -10.95
CA ALA A 302 -15.02 -6.29 -12.33
C ALA A 302 -15.30 -5.02 -13.17
N SER A 303 -14.36 -4.66 -14.04
CA SER A 303 -14.58 -3.55 -14.98
C SER A 303 -15.76 -3.88 -15.91
N LYS A 304 -16.59 -2.90 -16.23
CA LYS A 304 -17.78 -3.07 -17.07
C LYS A 304 -17.83 -2.05 -18.18
N THR A 305 -18.49 -2.43 -19.27
CA THR A 305 -18.98 -1.49 -20.28
C THR A 305 -20.50 -1.39 -20.13
N VAL A 306 -21.01 -0.18 -19.96
CA VAL A 306 -22.43 0.13 -19.77
C VAL A 306 -22.89 1.02 -20.93
N VAL A 307 -24.06 0.76 -21.49
CA VAL A 307 -24.66 1.62 -22.52
C VAL A 307 -25.70 2.51 -21.87
N VAL A 308 -25.47 3.83 -21.92
CA VAL A 308 -26.43 4.84 -21.46
C VAL A 308 -27.17 5.36 -22.67
N ARG A 309 -28.46 5.06 -22.79
CA ARG A 309 -29.30 5.45 -23.92
C ARG A 309 -30.06 6.73 -23.60
N GLU A 310 -30.28 7.55 -24.62
CA GLU A 310 -31.28 8.62 -24.53
C GLU A 310 -32.69 8.07 -24.78
N ARG A 311 -32.82 7.02 -25.61
CA ARG A 311 -34.08 6.28 -25.82
C ARG A 311 -33.80 4.82 -26.13
N ASP A 312 -34.70 3.93 -25.69
CA ASP A 312 -34.63 2.51 -26.02
C ASP A 312 -34.92 2.28 -27.51
N GLY A 313 -33.95 1.64 -28.19
CA GLY A 313 -33.85 1.59 -29.66
C GLY A 313 -34.85 0.68 -30.38
N LEU A 314 -36.05 0.48 -29.83
CA LEU A 314 -37.13 -0.30 -30.46
C LEU A 314 -37.89 0.47 -31.56
N PHE A 315 -37.68 1.78 -31.67
CA PHE A 315 -38.31 2.64 -32.68
C PHE A 315 -37.24 3.36 -33.51
N THR A 316 -36.73 2.67 -34.52
CA THR A 316 -35.75 3.22 -35.49
C THR A 316 -36.41 4.15 -36.50
N GLN A 317 -36.83 5.34 -36.06
CA GLN A 317 -37.17 6.45 -36.95
C GLN A 317 -36.48 7.74 -36.48
N SER A 318 -35.33 8.04 -37.09
CA SER A 318 -34.73 9.36 -37.10
C SER A 318 -35.53 10.28 -38.04
N ASN A 319 -36.76 10.63 -37.64
CA ASN A 319 -37.67 11.43 -38.45
C ASN A 319 -37.55 12.94 -38.09
N PRO A 320 -37.16 13.81 -39.04
CA PRO A 320 -37.13 15.27 -38.81
C PRO A 320 -38.49 15.89 -38.43
N GLU A 321 -39.61 15.21 -38.72
CA GLU A 321 -40.98 15.69 -38.45
C GLU A 321 -41.32 15.85 -36.97
N VAL A 322 -40.54 15.26 -36.04
CA VAL A 322 -40.75 15.41 -34.58
C VAL A 322 -40.75 16.89 -34.15
N CYS A 323 -40.11 17.77 -34.93
CA CYS A 323 -40.09 19.21 -34.67
C CYS A 323 -41.33 19.99 -35.09
N LEU A 324 -42.38 19.33 -35.62
CA LEU A 324 -43.69 19.91 -35.86
C LEU A 324 -44.83 19.01 -35.36
N GLY A 325 -44.84 18.74 -34.06
CA GLY A 325 -46.09 18.52 -33.31
C GLY A 325 -46.79 17.18 -33.50
N SER A 326 -46.17 16.08 -33.04
CA SER A 326 -46.94 14.90 -32.60
C SER A 326 -46.24 14.15 -31.46
N HIS A 327 -46.96 13.97 -30.35
CA HIS A 327 -46.53 13.07 -29.28
C HIS A 327 -46.87 11.62 -29.64
N SER A 328 -45.89 10.73 -29.49
CA SER A 328 -46.11 9.28 -29.47
C SER A 328 -45.21 8.67 -28.40
N ASP A 329 -45.66 8.83 -27.15
CA ASP A 329 -44.89 8.51 -25.95
C ASP A 329 -44.75 6.99 -25.76
N GLY A 330 -43.71 6.41 -26.36
CA GLY A 330 -43.14 5.16 -25.86
C GLY A 330 -42.62 5.41 -24.43
N PRO A 331 -42.80 4.47 -23.48
CA PRO A 331 -42.59 4.74 -22.07
C PRO A 331 -41.15 5.20 -21.78
N PRO A 332 -40.92 6.44 -21.31
CA PRO A 332 -39.58 6.90 -21.02
C PRO A 332 -39.09 6.27 -19.71
N ILE A 333 -37.99 5.51 -19.78
CA ILE A 333 -37.24 5.15 -18.57
C ILE A 333 -36.54 6.40 -18.01
N ARG A 334 -37.31 7.20 -17.26
CA ARG A 334 -36.86 8.31 -16.37
C ARG A 334 -35.95 7.84 -15.21
N GLN A 335 -35.44 6.61 -15.32
CA GLN A 335 -34.66 5.88 -14.34
C GLN A 335 -33.20 5.88 -14.78
N ASP A 336 -32.28 6.03 -13.83
CA ASP A 336 -30.86 6.00 -14.13
C ASP A 336 -30.40 4.56 -14.42
N VAL A 337 -29.44 4.39 -15.32
CA VAL A 337 -28.90 3.08 -15.69
C VAL A 337 -28.10 2.50 -14.53
N ASP A 338 -28.64 1.46 -13.90
CA ASP A 338 -27.93 0.68 -12.89
C ASP A 338 -26.73 -0.02 -13.54
N THR A 339 -25.52 0.34 -13.11
CA THR A 339 -24.28 -0.28 -13.62
C THR A 339 -24.06 -1.69 -13.06
N GLY A 340 -24.78 -2.08 -12.01
CA GLY A 340 -24.54 -3.26 -11.20
C GLY A 340 -23.17 -3.25 -10.51
N ILE A 341 -22.61 -2.07 -10.22
CA ILE A 341 -21.33 -1.89 -9.51
C ILE A 341 -21.62 -1.31 -8.13
N ASP A 342 -21.23 -2.03 -7.08
CA ASP A 342 -21.24 -1.52 -5.70
C ASP A 342 -19.90 -0.88 -5.38
N VAL A 343 -19.96 0.39 -4.94
CA VAL A 343 -18.81 1.24 -4.61
C VAL A 343 -18.79 1.61 -3.13
N MET A 344 -17.60 1.93 -2.62
CA MET A 344 -17.32 2.13 -1.19
C MET A 344 -16.44 3.38 -0.97
N PRO A 345 -16.49 4.02 0.22
CA PRO A 345 -15.58 5.10 0.56
C PRO A 345 -14.12 4.73 0.28
N GLY A 346 -13.37 5.62 -0.35
CA GLY A 346 -11.99 5.39 -0.79
C GLY A 346 -11.80 4.70 -2.15
N ASP A 347 -12.87 4.21 -2.80
CA ASP A 347 -12.79 3.74 -4.19
C ASP A 347 -12.41 4.87 -5.15
N VAL A 348 -11.52 4.58 -6.10
CA VAL A 348 -11.24 5.47 -7.24
C VAL A 348 -11.88 4.88 -8.48
N ILE A 349 -12.84 5.59 -9.09
CA ILE A 349 -13.56 5.14 -10.29
C ILE A 349 -13.04 5.90 -11.51
N GLU A 350 -12.50 5.18 -12.48
CA GLU A 350 -12.12 5.67 -13.81
C GLU A 350 -13.28 5.46 -14.78
N PHE A 351 -13.64 6.52 -15.52
CA PHE A 351 -14.62 6.49 -16.60
C PHE A 351 -13.97 6.87 -17.94
N SER A 352 -14.33 6.17 -19.02
CA SER A 352 -14.14 6.65 -20.39
C SER A 352 -15.38 6.34 -21.21
N ALA A 353 -16.00 7.38 -21.77
CA ALA A 353 -17.22 7.32 -22.55
C ALA A 353 -16.98 7.68 -24.03
N THR A 354 -17.71 7.03 -24.92
CA THR A 354 -17.77 7.34 -26.36
C THR A 354 -19.21 7.26 -26.85
N GLY A 355 -19.45 7.48 -28.15
CA GLY A 355 -20.81 7.54 -28.72
C GLY A 355 -21.38 8.95 -28.73
N SER A 356 -22.67 9.08 -29.00
CA SER A 356 -23.35 10.37 -29.16
C SER A 356 -24.86 10.25 -28.93
N ILE A 357 -25.47 11.34 -28.46
CA ILE A 357 -26.93 11.49 -28.31
C ILE A 357 -27.43 12.84 -28.86
N TRP A 358 -28.67 12.86 -29.31
CA TRP A 358 -29.45 14.07 -29.59
C TRP A 358 -30.57 14.16 -28.54
N GLY A 359 -30.60 15.21 -27.72
CA GLY A 359 -31.49 15.36 -26.55
C GLY A 359 -32.88 15.93 -26.86
N GLY A 360 -33.45 15.57 -28.01
CA GLY A 360 -34.82 15.96 -28.42
C GLY A 360 -35.07 17.45 -28.69
N GLU A 361 -34.13 18.35 -28.39
CA GLU A 361 -34.27 19.78 -28.68
C GLU A 361 -34.18 20.05 -30.19
N CYS A 362 -35.18 20.72 -30.74
CA CYS A 362 -35.27 21.02 -32.17
C CYS A 362 -34.22 22.01 -32.65
N LEU A 363 -33.72 21.78 -33.88
CA LEU A 363 -32.61 22.51 -34.51
C LEU A 363 -31.26 22.40 -33.76
N THR A 364 -31.13 21.44 -32.84
CA THR A 364 -29.88 21.16 -32.11
C THR A 364 -29.13 19.97 -32.71
N GLY A 365 -27.82 19.88 -32.43
CA GLY A 365 -26.94 18.85 -32.98
C GLY A 365 -26.78 17.61 -32.10
N ASN A 366 -26.13 16.60 -32.67
CA ASN A 366 -25.60 15.45 -31.93
C ASN A 366 -24.49 15.88 -30.97
N ASN A 367 -24.55 15.40 -29.73
CA ASN A 367 -23.64 15.77 -28.65
C ASN A 367 -22.81 14.55 -28.21
N GLY A 368 -21.54 14.78 -27.86
CA GLY A 368 -20.69 13.77 -27.22
C GLY A 368 -20.92 13.70 -25.71
N PRO A 369 -20.28 12.75 -25.00
CA PRO A 369 -20.43 12.60 -23.55
C PRO A 369 -20.10 13.86 -22.74
N SER A 370 -19.25 14.77 -23.26
CA SER A 370 -18.92 16.06 -22.65
C SER A 370 -20.07 17.10 -22.69
N GLY A 371 -21.20 16.78 -23.35
CA GLY A 371 -22.39 17.63 -23.44
C GLY A 371 -22.26 18.83 -24.39
N TRP A 372 -23.30 19.67 -24.45
CA TRP A 372 -23.39 20.77 -25.40
C TRP A 372 -23.05 22.14 -24.80
N GLY A 373 -21.77 22.50 -24.93
CA GLY A 373 -21.24 23.87 -24.80
C GLY A 373 -21.14 24.41 -23.36
N PRO A 374 -20.45 25.56 -23.17
CA PRO A 374 -20.47 26.29 -21.90
C PRO A 374 -21.88 26.87 -21.69
N ARG A 375 -22.49 26.61 -20.53
CA ARG A 375 -23.92 26.89 -20.28
C ARG A 375 -24.16 27.60 -18.95
N PRO A 376 -25.20 28.45 -18.87
CA PRO A 376 -25.65 29.06 -17.62
C PRO A 376 -26.41 28.07 -16.74
N ASP A 377 -26.54 28.37 -15.45
CA ASP A 377 -27.26 27.56 -14.47
C ASP A 377 -28.71 27.27 -14.88
N ASN A 378 -29.01 26.02 -15.26
CA ASN A 378 -30.36 25.54 -15.55
C ASN A 378 -30.86 24.62 -14.42
N PRO A 379 -31.71 25.11 -13.50
CA PRO A 379 -32.15 24.33 -12.33
C PRO A 379 -33.06 23.14 -12.69
N LYS A 380 -33.39 22.91 -13.96
CA LYS A 380 -34.17 21.73 -14.38
C LYS A 380 -33.33 20.46 -14.50
N LEU A 381 -32.03 20.60 -14.78
CA LEU A 381 -31.12 19.48 -15.05
C LEU A 381 -30.72 18.72 -13.76
N PRO A 382 -30.29 17.45 -13.88
CA PRO A 382 -29.65 16.70 -12.80
C PRO A 382 -28.45 17.44 -12.17
N ILE A 383 -27.63 18.09 -13.00
CA ILE A 383 -26.57 19.02 -12.57
C ILE A 383 -26.77 20.33 -13.34
N GLY A 384 -27.34 21.33 -12.68
CA GLY A 384 -27.76 22.58 -13.31
C GLY A 384 -26.61 23.46 -13.82
N ASN A 385 -25.42 23.34 -13.23
CA ASN A 385 -24.22 24.11 -13.57
C ASN A 385 -23.19 23.31 -14.40
N ALA A 386 -23.62 22.24 -15.07
CA ALA A 386 -22.80 21.42 -15.95
C ALA A 386 -23.41 21.31 -17.35
N SER A 387 -22.60 20.92 -18.34
CA SER A 387 -23.03 20.77 -19.74
C SER A 387 -24.30 19.90 -19.86
N PRO A 388 -25.40 20.41 -20.44
CA PRO A 388 -26.57 19.59 -20.74
C PRO A 388 -26.24 18.54 -21.79
N PHE A 389 -27.00 17.45 -21.83
CA PHE A 389 -26.79 16.31 -22.73
C PHE A 389 -25.47 15.56 -22.50
N GLY A 390 -24.68 15.94 -21.48
CA GLY A 390 -23.47 15.24 -21.07
C GLY A 390 -23.72 14.06 -20.15
N LEU A 391 -22.74 13.16 -20.02
CA LEU A 391 -22.78 12.02 -19.12
C LEU A 391 -22.57 12.45 -17.66
N VAL A 392 -23.45 12.00 -16.77
CA VAL A 392 -23.36 12.20 -15.32
C VAL A 392 -23.63 10.89 -14.58
N GLY A 393 -23.17 10.79 -13.33
CA GLY A 393 -23.41 9.63 -12.47
C GLY A 393 -23.85 10.02 -11.07
N ARG A 394 -24.37 9.06 -10.31
CA ARG A 394 -24.63 9.19 -8.86
C ARG A 394 -24.33 7.90 -8.13
N ILE A 395 -24.29 7.97 -6.80
CA ILE A 395 -24.22 6.81 -5.91
C ILE A 395 -25.51 6.80 -5.09
N GLY A 396 -26.26 5.70 -5.16
CA GLY A 396 -27.54 5.50 -4.46
C GLY A 396 -27.55 4.20 -3.64
N GLN A 397 -28.72 3.81 -3.12
CA GLN A 397 -28.87 2.45 -2.58
C GLN A 397 -29.04 1.42 -3.71
N PRO A 398 -28.75 0.12 -3.48
CA PRO A 398 -29.16 -0.92 -4.42
C PRO A 398 -30.68 -0.92 -4.60
N ASN A 399 -31.15 -1.07 -5.84
CA ASN A 399 -32.57 -0.91 -6.21
C ASN A 399 -33.15 0.49 -5.91
N ASP A 400 -32.31 1.52 -5.80
CA ASP A 400 -32.72 2.92 -5.80
C ASP A 400 -33.13 3.35 -7.21
N VAL A 401 -34.28 2.78 -7.63
CA VAL A 401 -35.09 3.19 -8.79
C VAL A 401 -35.77 4.55 -8.56
N GLY A 402 -35.14 5.41 -7.75
CA GLY A 402 -35.41 6.83 -7.63
C GLY A 402 -35.22 7.49 -8.99
N ALA A 403 -36.24 7.37 -9.82
CA ALA A 403 -36.44 8.20 -10.98
C ALA A 403 -36.28 9.66 -10.58
N TYR A 404 -35.97 10.51 -11.55
CA TYR A 404 -36.04 11.95 -11.37
C TYR A 404 -37.52 12.35 -11.26
N SER A 405 -38.11 12.10 -10.09
CA SER A 405 -39.48 12.46 -9.73
C SER A 405 -39.63 13.95 -9.95
N ASP A 406 -40.68 14.33 -10.67
CA ASP A 406 -40.66 15.41 -11.64
C ASP A 406 -39.95 16.71 -11.23
N VAL A 407 -39.53 17.46 -12.26
CA VAL A 407 -38.93 18.79 -12.15
C VAL A 407 -39.85 19.81 -11.43
N ASP A 408 -41.07 19.40 -11.08
CA ASP A 408 -42.07 20.02 -10.20
C ASP A 408 -41.62 20.19 -8.74
N CYS A 409 -40.44 20.78 -8.55
CA CYS A 409 -40.31 21.95 -7.67
C CYS A 409 -40.60 23.27 -8.43
N ILE A 410 -41.29 23.19 -9.60
CA ILE A 410 -42.27 24.22 -9.98
C ILE A 410 -43.14 24.49 -8.76
N LYS A 411 -43.46 25.77 -8.53
CA LYS A 411 -44.32 26.21 -7.45
C LYS A 411 -45.78 25.82 -7.72
N THR A 412 -46.10 24.55 -7.55
CA THR A 412 -47.45 24.10 -7.22
C THR A 412 -47.76 24.61 -5.81
N TYR A 413 -48.17 25.87 -5.77
CA TYR A 413 -49.01 26.36 -4.70
C TYR A 413 -50.29 25.50 -4.68
N ASP A 414 -50.64 24.97 -3.51
CA ASP A 414 -51.99 24.47 -3.28
C ASP A 414 -53.01 25.63 -3.34
N GLU A 415 -54.29 25.31 -3.17
CA GLU A 415 -55.37 26.31 -3.15
C GLU A 415 -55.27 27.33 -1.98
N TYR A 416 -54.29 27.15 -1.08
CA TYR A 416 -54.00 28.00 0.07
C TYR A 416 -52.65 28.75 -0.02
N GLY A 417 -51.91 28.62 -1.14
CA GLY A 417 -50.65 29.32 -1.35
C GLY A 417 -49.43 28.68 -0.68
N GLN A 418 -49.48 27.39 -0.31
CA GLN A 418 -48.36 26.64 0.25
C GLN A 418 -47.78 25.69 -0.79
N SER A 419 -46.45 25.52 -0.79
CA SER A 419 -45.78 24.51 -1.62
C SER A 419 -45.37 23.31 -0.75
N PRO A 420 -45.60 22.06 -1.21
CA PRO A 420 -45.18 20.87 -0.46
C PRO A 420 -43.65 20.83 -0.30
N PRO A 421 -43.12 20.21 0.78
CA PRO A 421 -41.68 20.11 0.99
C PRO A 421 -41.02 19.26 -0.11
N CYS A 422 -40.28 19.91 -0.99
CA CYS A 422 -39.50 19.25 -2.05
C CYS A 422 -38.63 18.12 -1.47
N LYS A 423 -38.71 16.93 -2.07
CA LYS A 423 -37.78 15.84 -1.77
C LYS A 423 -36.35 16.32 -2.11
N PRO A 424 -35.33 16.01 -1.28
CA PRO A 424 -33.95 16.33 -1.61
C PRO A 424 -33.56 15.61 -2.91
N ARG A 425 -33.02 16.35 -3.88
CA ARG A 425 -32.56 15.78 -5.15
C ARG A 425 -31.37 14.82 -4.92
N PRO A 426 -31.25 13.73 -5.69
CA PRO A 426 -30.04 12.91 -5.66
C PRO A 426 -28.80 13.72 -6.07
N SER A 427 -27.68 13.54 -5.37
CA SER A 427 -26.42 14.22 -5.70
C SER A 427 -25.73 13.54 -6.88
N TYR A 428 -25.80 14.17 -8.06
CA TYR A 428 -25.08 13.75 -9.25
C TYR A 428 -23.68 14.41 -9.34
N PHE A 429 -22.76 13.75 -10.06
CA PHE A 429 -21.45 14.29 -10.44
C PHE A 429 -21.24 14.17 -11.95
N PHE A 430 -20.53 15.13 -12.55
CA PHE A 430 -20.27 15.16 -13.99
C PHE A 430 -19.16 14.16 -14.37
N ILE A 431 -19.31 13.50 -15.52
CA ILE A 431 -18.35 12.51 -16.03
C ILE A 431 -17.76 12.93 -17.36
N GLY A 432 -18.57 13.46 -18.27
CA GLY A 432 -18.07 13.84 -19.59
C GLY A 432 -17.58 12.65 -20.41
N ASP A 433 -16.58 12.89 -21.27
CA ASP A 433 -15.87 11.85 -22.04
C ASP A 433 -14.88 11.05 -21.20
N ARG A 434 -14.21 11.68 -20.22
CA ARG A 434 -13.34 11.01 -19.24
C ARG A 434 -13.35 11.75 -17.91
N ASN A 435 -13.49 11.00 -16.81
CA ASN A 435 -13.28 11.51 -15.46
C ASN A 435 -12.75 10.39 -14.54
N THR A 436 -12.03 10.78 -13.49
CA THR A 436 -11.60 9.91 -12.41
C THR A 436 -12.07 10.51 -11.09
N THR A 437 -12.96 9.82 -10.37
CA THR A 437 -13.55 10.32 -9.12
C THR A 437 -13.18 9.42 -7.93
N THR A 438 -13.03 10.02 -6.75
CA THR A 438 -12.87 9.28 -5.49
C THR A 438 -14.19 9.29 -4.74
N VAL A 439 -14.68 8.11 -4.33
CA VAL A 439 -15.91 7.97 -3.54
C VAL A 439 -15.62 8.44 -2.12
N ARG A 440 -16.24 9.57 -1.71
CA ARG A 440 -16.02 10.22 -0.39
C ARG A 440 -17.14 9.99 0.63
N ALA A 441 -18.13 9.17 0.30
CA ALA A 441 -19.39 9.02 1.04
C ALA A 441 -19.79 7.54 1.18
N ALA A 442 -20.97 7.30 1.76
CA ALA A 442 -21.48 5.96 2.09
C ALA A 442 -21.42 4.95 0.93
N ARG A 443 -21.28 3.67 1.30
CA ARG A 443 -21.32 2.54 0.35
C ARG A 443 -22.66 2.53 -0.40
N GLY A 444 -22.64 2.23 -1.69
CA GLY A 444 -23.85 2.27 -2.51
C GLY A 444 -23.64 1.79 -3.95
N ARG A 445 -24.74 1.75 -4.71
CA ARG A 445 -24.76 1.38 -6.13
C ARG A 445 -24.43 2.58 -7.00
N LEU A 446 -23.55 2.39 -7.98
CA LEU A 446 -23.25 3.38 -9.02
C LEU A 446 -24.32 3.36 -10.12
N TYR A 447 -24.89 4.53 -10.42
CA TYR A 447 -25.87 4.77 -11.48
C TYR A 447 -25.34 5.80 -12.49
N LEU A 448 -25.73 5.67 -13.76
CA LEU A 448 -25.37 6.60 -14.85
C LEU A 448 -26.60 7.14 -15.58
N ARG A 449 -26.56 8.39 -16.03
CA ARG A 449 -27.61 9.02 -16.84
C ARG A 449 -27.06 10.11 -17.75
N ILE A 450 -27.93 10.69 -18.57
CA ILE A 450 -27.68 11.91 -19.34
C ILE A 450 -28.16 13.13 -18.54
N ASN A 451 -27.44 14.25 -18.65
CA ASN A 451 -27.76 15.53 -18.01
C ASN A 451 -28.88 16.25 -18.78
N ASP A 452 -30.07 15.67 -18.74
CA ASP A 452 -31.26 16.10 -19.48
C ASP A 452 -32.43 16.41 -18.52
N ASP A 453 -33.28 17.38 -18.86
CA ASP A 453 -34.53 17.68 -18.14
C ASP A 453 -35.75 16.88 -18.63
N ARG A 454 -35.64 16.22 -19.80
CA ARG A 454 -36.69 15.41 -20.45
C ARG A 454 -36.17 14.07 -21.02
N PRO A 455 -35.42 13.27 -20.24
CA PRO A 455 -34.82 12.02 -20.73
C PRO A 455 -35.87 11.07 -21.34
N GLY A 456 -35.59 10.55 -22.53
CA GLY A 456 -36.50 9.75 -23.35
C GLY A 456 -37.03 10.48 -24.59
N ASN A 457 -36.89 11.81 -24.67
CA ASN A 457 -37.34 12.62 -25.81
C ASN A 457 -36.44 12.50 -27.06
N GLY A 458 -35.21 12.04 -26.87
CA GLY A 458 -34.14 12.09 -27.87
C GLY A 458 -33.81 10.74 -28.52
N ALA A 459 -32.56 10.63 -28.98
CA ALA A 459 -32.05 9.43 -29.64
C ALA A 459 -30.52 9.25 -29.45
N GLY A 460 -30.05 8.01 -29.62
CA GLY A 460 -28.63 7.66 -29.54
C GLY A 460 -28.23 7.01 -28.21
N SER A 461 -26.92 6.86 -28.00
CA SER A 461 -26.37 6.33 -26.74
C SER A 461 -24.89 6.64 -26.54
N PHE A 462 -24.48 6.78 -25.28
CA PHE A 462 -23.09 6.69 -24.86
C PHE A 462 -22.71 5.25 -24.49
N VAL A 463 -21.48 4.86 -24.82
CA VAL A 463 -20.86 3.60 -24.39
C VAL A 463 -19.80 3.95 -23.36
N VAL A 464 -19.98 3.50 -22.13
CA VAL A 464 -19.20 3.93 -20.96
C VAL A 464 -18.42 2.75 -20.39
N SER A 465 -17.10 2.80 -20.52
CA SER A 465 -16.18 1.89 -19.83
C SER A 465 -15.91 2.40 -18.41
N ILE A 466 -16.13 1.54 -17.42
CA ILE A 466 -16.01 1.82 -15.99
C ILE A 466 -14.99 0.87 -15.37
N ARG A 467 -13.96 1.41 -14.70
CA ARG A 467 -13.02 0.64 -13.88
C ARG A 467 -13.02 1.21 -12.46
N VAL A 468 -13.24 0.34 -11.47
CA VAL A 468 -13.02 0.67 -10.06
C VAL A 468 -11.61 0.23 -9.65
N GLN A 469 -10.85 1.10 -9.00
CA GLN A 469 -9.68 0.72 -8.22
C GLN A 469 -10.08 0.69 -6.73
N ARG A 470 -10.10 -0.52 -6.14
CA ARG A 470 -10.24 -0.71 -4.69
C ARG A 470 -8.90 -1.10 -4.07
N GLN A 471 -8.68 -0.65 -2.84
CA GLN A 471 -7.37 -0.66 -2.16
C GLN A 471 -7.56 -1.07 -0.69
N VAL A 472 -6.47 -1.32 0.03
CA VAL A 472 -6.50 -1.63 1.47
C VAL A 472 -6.71 -0.35 2.28
N THR A 473 -7.63 -0.38 3.24
CA THR A 473 -7.90 0.73 4.16
C THR A 473 -7.32 0.46 5.54
N PHE A 474 -6.75 1.47 6.19
CA PHE A 474 -6.13 1.40 7.52
C PHE A 474 -6.89 2.20 8.57
N TYR A 475 -6.95 1.69 9.80
CA TYR A 475 -7.53 2.37 10.96
C TYR A 475 -6.64 2.15 12.19
N VAL A 476 -6.67 3.10 13.12
CA VAL A 476 -6.07 2.97 14.45
C VAL A 476 -7.04 3.49 15.48
N TYR A 477 -7.24 2.74 16.56
CA TYR A 477 -8.12 3.08 17.66
C TYR A 477 -7.36 3.17 18.98
N ASP A 478 -7.75 4.14 19.83
CA ASP A 478 -7.23 4.33 21.19
C ASP A 478 -7.69 3.21 22.16
N GLN A 479 -7.28 3.33 23.43
CA GLN A 479 -7.61 2.38 24.51
C GLN A 479 -9.12 2.34 24.87
N ASP A 480 -9.90 3.33 24.43
CA ASP A 480 -11.37 3.39 24.55
C ASP A 480 -12.06 2.98 23.24
N GLY A 481 -11.30 2.65 22.20
CA GLY A 481 -11.79 2.29 20.88
C GLY A 481 -12.19 3.46 19.97
N ARG A 482 -11.74 4.70 20.21
CA ARG A 482 -11.99 5.85 19.31
C ARG A 482 -10.95 5.95 18.19
N LEU A 483 -11.37 6.31 16.98
CA LEU A 483 -10.46 6.50 15.84
C LEU A 483 -9.45 7.64 16.10
N ILE A 484 -8.16 7.37 15.91
CA ILE A 484 -7.06 8.33 16.10
C ILE A 484 -6.15 8.43 14.86
N PRO A 485 -5.63 9.64 14.54
CA PRO A 485 -4.80 9.85 13.34
C PRO A 485 -3.33 9.42 13.52
N ASN A 486 -2.85 9.27 14.75
CA ASN A 486 -1.48 8.84 15.06
C ASN A 486 -1.42 8.00 16.34
N VAL A 487 -0.33 7.23 16.49
CA VAL A 487 0.01 6.48 17.70
C VAL A 487 1.52 6.23 17.78
N ALA A 488 2.07 6.16 19.00
CA ALA A 488 3.44 5.71 19.23
C ALA A 488 3.44 4.20 19.57
N LEU A 489 3.78 3.37 18.58
CA LEU A 489 3.92 1.91 18.75
C LEU A 489 5.37 1.46 18.97
N ASP A 490 6.32 2.40 18.96
CA ASP A 490 7.75 2.21 19.28
C ASP A 490 8.34 3.53 19.84
N ARG A 491 9.64 3.55 20.16
CA ARG A 491 10.32 4.73 20.75
C ARG A 491 10.68 5.83 19.75
N GLU A 492 10.37 5.70 18.46
CA GLU A 492 10.57 6.79 17.47
C GLU A 492 9.46 7.86 17.53
N GLY A 493 8.46 7.69 18.40
CA GLY A 493 7.37 8.65 18.63
C GLY A 493 6.08 8.33 17.84
N PRO A 494 5.06 9.20 17.96
CA PRO A 494 3.81 9.05 17.24
C PRO A 494 4.01 9.15 15.72
N LYS A 495 3.52 8.14 15.00
CA LYS A 495 3.51 8.07 13.52
C LYS A 495 2.09 8.26 13.01
N PHE A 496 1.88 8.84 11.83
CA PHE A 496 0.53 9.18 11.31
C PHE A 496 -0.03 8.13 10.33
N VAL A 497 -1.36 7.94 10.31
CA VAL A 497 -2.07 7.08 9.34
C VAL A 497 -2.25 7.85 8.02
N PRO A 498 -2.08 7.24 6.82
CA PRO A 498 -1.74 5.84 6.56
C PRO A 498 -0.24 5.53 6.63
N HIS A 499 0.62 6.54 6.64
CA HIS A 499 2.08 6.42 6.49
C HIS A 499 2.72 5.39 7.44
N MET A 500 2.31 5.35 8.72
CA MET A 500 2.80 4.37 9.70
C MET A 500 2.63 2.92 9.22
N CYS A 501 1.56 2.64 8.47
CA CYS A 501 1.24 1.31 7.97
C CYS A 501 2.01 1.02 6.67
N LEU A 502 2.15 2.01 5.77
CA LEU A 502 2.87 1.88 4.49
C LEU A 502 4.38 1.56 4.67
N ALA A 503 4.94 1.83 5.85
CA ALA A 503 6.27 1.37 6.24
C ALA A 503 6.44 -0.16 6.11
N CYS A 504 5.44 -0.93 6.56
CA CYS A 504 5.46 -2.40 6.55
C CYS A 504 4.55 -2.99 5.45
N HIS A 505 3.32 -2.48 5.32
CA HIS A 505 2.29 -2.96 4.38
C HIS A 505 2.49 -2.51 2.93
N GLY A 506 3.55 -1.74 2.66
CA GLY A 506 3.92 -1.29 1.32
C GLY A 506 2.90 -0.34 0.69
N GLY A 507 2.89 -0.28 -0.64
CA GLY A 507 2.14 0.72 -1.39
C GLY A 507 2.69 2.15 -1.26
N ALA A 508 1.85 3.12 -1.60
CA ALA A 508 2.09 4.56 -1.50
C ALA A 508 0.80 5.30 -1.12
N TYR A 509 0.94 6.47 -0.51
CA TYR A 509 -0.12 7.47 -0.41
C TYR A 509 -0.12 8.34 -1.68
N ASP A 510 -1.28 8.84 -2.06
CA ASP A 510 -1.52 9.65 -3.26
C ASP A 510 -2.04 11.02 -2.83
N ASP A 511 -1.19 12.05 -2.94
CA ASP A 511 -1.49 13.41 -2.46
C ASP A 511 -2.63 14.09 -3.24
N ALA A 512 -2.97 13.62 -4.44
CA ALA A 512 -4.00 14.23 -5.29
C ALA A 512 -5.40 13.62 -5.05
N THR A 513 -5.48 12.34 -4.71
CA THR A 513 -6.74 11.67 -4.34
C THR A 513 -6.94 11.53 -2.83
N HIS A 514 -5.87 11.69 -2.04
CA HIS A 514 -5.77 11.37 -0.62
C HIS A 514 -6.07 9.90 -0.28
N THR A 515 -5.74 8.99 -1.21
CA THR A 515 -5.94 7.54 -1.05
C THR A 515 -4.63 6.77 -0.92
N VAL A 516 -4.71 5.51 -0.50
CA VAL A 516 -3.58 4.57 -0.53
C VAL A 516 -3.68 3.70 -1.78
N ARG A 517 -2.56 3.47 -2.48
CA ARG A 517 -2.49 2.53 -3.62
C ARG A 517 -1.44 1.44 -3.38
N GLY A 518 -1.76 0.19 -3.73
CA GLY A 518 -0.81 -0.93 -3.76
C GLY A 518 -0.38 -1.50 -2.40
N ALA A 519 -0.97 -1.05 -1.29
CA ALA A 519 -0.73 -1.63 0.03
C ALA A 519 -1.34 -3.05 0.15
N SER A 520 -0.77 -3.88 1.04
CA SER A 520 -1.07 -5.31 1.15
C SER A 520 -1.30 -5.77 2.59
N PHE A 521 -2.13 -6.80 2.77
CA PHE A 521 -2.11 -7.62 3.98
C PHE A 521 -0.79 -8.42 4.00
N LEU A 522 -0.24 -8.64 5.20
CA LEU A 522 1.07 -9.27 5.39
C LEU A 522 0.93 -10.70 5.92
N PRO A 523 1.79 -11.64 5.51
CA PRO A 523 1.75 -13.01 5.97
C PRO A 523 2.28 -13.15 7.40
N PHE A 524 1.84 -14.18 8.08
CA PHE A 524 2.27 -14.53 9.44
C PHE A 524 3.33 -15.63 9.35
N ASP A 525 4.52 -15.42 9.92
CA ASP A 525 5.52 -16.46 10.08
C ASP A 525 5.57 -16.91 11.55
N PRO A 526 5.05 -18.11 11.90
CA PRO A 526 5.03 -18.60 13.27
C PRO A 526 6.42 -18.72 13.91
N TYR A 527 7.50 -18.80 13.14
CA TYR A 527 8.87 -18.97 13.62
C TYR A 527 9.59 -17.64 13.91
N ASN A 528 8.97 -16.50 13.61
CA ASN A 528 9.48 -15.16 13.95
C ASN A 528 8.82 -14.54 15.21
N PHE A 529 7.91 -15.25 15.87
CA PHE A 529 7.17 -14.76 17.04
C PHE A 529 7.54 -15.52 18.33
N LEU A 530 7.23 -14.92 19.49
CA LEU A 530 7.28 -15.57 20.80
C LEU A 530 5.86 -15.89 21.30
N TYR A 531 5.74 -16.91 22.14
CA TYR A 531 4.48 -17.54 22.55
C TYR A 531 4.42 -17.74 24.06
N SER A 532 3.20 -17.94 24.57
CA SER A 532 3.00 -18.31 25.97
C SER A 532 3.03 -19.83 26.13
N GLU A 533 3.53 -20.32 27.26
CA GLU A 533 3.48 -21.74 27.62
C GLU A 533 2.07 -22.18 28.08
N ASN A 534 1.14 -21.24 28.25
CA ASN A 534 -0.25 -21.55 28.56
C ASN A 534 -0.90 -22.39 27.43
N PRO A 535 -1.58 -23.51 27.73
CA PRO A 535 -2.30 -24.30 26.73
C PRO A 535 -3.31 -23.46 25.95
N GLY A 536 -3.32 -23.62 24.62
CA GLY A 536 -4.07 -22.80 23.67
C GLY A 536 -3.26 -21.62 23.10
N PHE A 537 -2.14 -21.25 23.74
CA PHE A 537 -1.34 -20.06 23.39
C PHE A 537 0.10 -20.38 23.00
N ARG A 538 0.52 -21.65 23.04
CA ARG A 538 1.80 -22.12 22.49
C ARG A 538 1.77 -22.11 20.96
N ARG A 539 2.92 -22.01 20.29
CA ARG A 539 2.99 -22.05 18.80
C ARG A 539 2.21 -23.23 18.23
N GLN A 540 2.48 -24.43 18.74
CA GLN A 540 1.87 -25.69 18.30
C GLN A 540 0.33 -25.73 18.42
N ASP A 541 -0.24 -24.98 19.38
CA ASP A 541 -1.68 -24.93 19.60
C ASP A 541 -2.37 -23.99 18.58
N GLN A 542 -1.59 -23.10 17.96
CA GLN A 542 -2.06 -22.02 17.09
C GLN A 542 -1.65 -22.18 15.60
N GLU A 543 -0.88 -23.21 15.24
CA GLU A 543 -0.41 -23.48 13.87
C GLU A 543 -1.55 -23.39 12.83
N VAL A 544 -2.68 -24.04 13.10
CA VAL A 544 -3.88 -24.04 12.23
C VAL A 544 -4.46 -22.63 12.08
N ALA A 545 -4.50 -21.84 13.16
CA ALA A 545 -4.95 -20.46 13.09
C ALA A 545 -3.99 -19.60 12.26
N PHE A 546 -2.66 -19.78 12.37
CA PHE A 546 -1.71 -19.08 11.50
C PHE A 546 -1.80 -19.49 10.04
N ARG A 547 -2.11 -20.77 9.73
CA ARG A 547 -2.46 -21.19 8.36
C ARG A 547 -3.69 -20.44 7.87
N ASP A 548 -4.77 -20.41 8.65
CA ASP A 548 -6.05 -19.83 8.22
C ASP A 548 -5.99 -18.29 8.13
N LEU A 549 -5.21 -17.64 9.00
CA LEU A 549 -4.83 -16.23 8.85
C LEU A 549 -4.07 -15.99 7.53
N ASN A 550 -3.09 -16.84 7.20
CA ASN A 550 -2.34 -16.74 5.95
C ASN A 550 -3.22 -17.00 4.70
N LEU A 551 -4.21 -17.90 4.77
CA LEU A 551 -5.19 -18.10 3.70
C LEU A 551 -6.03 -16.84 3.45
N LEU A 552 -6.52 -16.19 4.52
CA LEU A 552 -7.21 -14.89 4.42
C LEU A 552 -6.30 -13.80 3.83
N VAL A 553 -5.00 -13.79 4.15
CA VAL A 553 -4.03 -12.87 3.54
C VAL A 553 -3.89 -13.14 2.03
N ALA A 554 -3.81 -14.39 1.60
CA ALA A 554 -3.69 -14.73 0.17
C ALA A 554 -4.91 -14.28 -0.66
N GLU A 555 -6.11 -14.35 -0.06
CA GLU A 555 -7.37 -13.93 -0.68
C GLU A 555 -7.46 -12.43 -0.97
N THR A 556 -6.74 -11.56 -0.25
CA THR A 556 -6.73 -10.11 -0.53
C THR A 556 -5.94 -9.73 -1.80
N SER A 557 -5.45 -10.73 -2.57
CA SER A 557 -4.51 -10.55 -3.67
C SER A 557 -3.30 -9.67 -3.29
N PRO A 558 -2.53 -10.07 -2.26
CA PRO A 558 -1.44 -9.26 -1.72
C PRO A 558 -0.31 -9.12 -2.75
N SER A 559 0.34 -7.95 -2.74
CA SER A 559 1.34 -7.53 -3.72
C SER A 559 0.86 -7.64 -5.19
N LYS A 560 -0.42 -7.33 -5.46
CA LYS A 560 -1.09 -7.49 -6.77
C LYS A 560 -0.30 -6.94 -7.97
N ASP A 561 0.37 -5.81 -7.78
CA ASP A 561 1.13 -5.10 -8.83
C ASP A 561 2.58 -5.59 -8.97
N ASN A 562 3.00 -6.57 -8.15
CA ASN A 562 4.30 -7.23 -8.23
C ASN A 562 4.16 -8.60 -8.93
N PRO A 563 4.77 -8.82 -10.12
CA PRO A 563 4.69 -10.10 -10.85
C PRO A 563 5.36 -11.27 -10.10
N SER A 564 6.28 -11.00 -9.17
CA SER A 564 6.82 -12.03 -8.28
C SER A 564 5.75 -12.61 -7.36
N ARG A 565 4.70 -11.86 -6.99
CA ARG A 565 3.66 -12.24 -6.00
C ARG A 565 4.26 -12.84 -4.69
N PRO A 566 5.24 -12.18 -4.06
CA PRO A 566 6.09 -12.76 -3.02
C PRO A 566 5.29 -13.23 -1.79
N ILE A 567 4.32 -12.45 -1.32
CA ILE A 567 3.47 -12.81 -0.18
C ILE A 567 2.71 -14.11 -0.46
N ALA A 568 2.16 -14.28 -1.67
CA ALA A 568 1.49 -15.51 -2.05
C ALA A 568 2.47 -16.69 -2.14
N ARG A 569 3.69 -16.50 -2.67
CA ARG A 569 4.73 -17.57 -2.70
C ARG A 569 5.19 -17.99 -1.31
N MET A 570 5.29 -17.07 -0.36
CA MET A 570 5.61 -17.39 1.03
C MET A 570 4.49 -18.18 1.71
N ILE A 571 3.22 -17.83 1.46
CA ILE A 571 2.06 -18.56 1.99
C ILE A 571 1.98 -19.97 1.38
N ASP A 572 2.13 -20.09 0.07
CA ASP A 572 2.25 -21.38 -0.63
C ASP A 572 3.44 -22.20 -0.08
N GLY A 573 4.61 -21.58 0.04
CA GLY A 573 5.84 -22.23 0.48
C GLY A 573 5.86 -22.67 1.95
N MET A 574 5.06 -22.03 2.81
CA MET A 574 4.83 -22.49 4.17
C MET A 574 3.85 -23.67 4.25
N HIS A 575 2.74 -23.60 3.51
CA HIS A 575 1.55 -24.39 3.83
C HIS A 575 1.18 -25.42 2.77
N ARG A 576 1.70 -25.35 1.55
CA ARG A 576 1.36 -26.30 0.47
C ARG A 576 2.07 -27.64 0.64
N ALA A 577 1.29 -28.71 0.71
CA ALA A 577 1.73 -30.10 0.76
C ALA A 577 1.16 -30.89 -0.43
N PRO A 578 1.66 -32.12 -0.74
CA PRO A 578 1.17 -32.92 -1.87
C PRO A 578 -0.35 -33.18 -1.85
N ASN A 579 -0.94 -33.28 -0.64
CA ASN A 579 -2.35 -33.63 -0.43
C ASN A 579 -3.22 -32.44 0.01
N GLY A 580 -2.79 -31.19 -0.23
CA GLY A 580 -3.54 -29.97 0.14
C GLY A 580 -2.72 -29.00 0.99
N MET A 581 -3.35 -28.38 2.00
CA MET A 581 -2.66 -27.46 2.91
C MET A 581 -2.31 -28.13 4.24
N ALA A 582 -1.02 -28.11 4.61
CA ALA A 582 -0.52 -28.57 5.90
C ALA A 582 -1.09 -27.71 7.05
N ASN A 583 -1.26 -28.33 8.23
CA ASN A 583 -1.75 -27.62 9.43
C ASN A 583 -0.68 -26.73 10.08
N ALA A 584 0.60 -27.07 9.92
CA ALA A 584 1.74 -26.35 10.49
C ALA A 584 2.60 -25.75 9.38
N ALA A 585 3.14 -24.56 9.64
CA ALA A 585 3.98 -23.86 8.68
C ALA A 585 5.32 -24.58 8.49
N ALA A 586 5.83 -24.66 7.26
CA ALA A 586 7.16 -25.16 6.98
C ALA A 586 8.22 -24.32 7.72
N ALA A 587 8.95 -24.96 8.62
CA ALA A 587 9.95 -24.31 9.46
C ALA A 587 10.99 -23.57 8.63
N HIS A 588 11.09 -22.25 8.84
CA HIS A 588 12.09 -21.39 8.21
C HIS A 588 12.07 -21.41 6.67
N TYR A 589 10.89 -21.35 6.05
CA TYR A 589 10.73 -21.28 4.59
C TYR A 589 11.72 -20.30 3.91
N VAL A 590 12.39 -20.78 2.86
CA VAL A 590 13.33 -20.05 1.99
C VAL A 590 12.86 -20.14 0.53
N PRO A 591 12.70 -19.01 -0.19
CA PRO A 591 12.34 -19.01 -1.61
C PRO A 591 13.43 -19.65 -2.49
N ALA A 592 13.02 -20.26 -3.60
CA ALA A 592 13.94 -20.93 -4.53
C ALA A 592 15.03 -20.00 -5.11
N GLY A 593 14.78 -18.68 -5.15
CA GLY A 593 15.75 -17.65 -5.57
C GLY A 593 16.90 -17.39 -4.59
N TRP A 594 16.92 -18.08 -3.45
CA TRP A 594 17.97 -18.01 -2.41
C TRP A 594 18.81 -19.28 -2.31
N ARG A 595 18.75 -20.16 -3.31
CA ARG A 595 19.56 -21.38 -3.37
C ARG A 595 21.07 -21.06 -3.26
N GLY A 596 21.76 -21.72 -2.34
CA GLY A 596 23.17 -21.46 -1.98
C GLY A 596 23.37 -20.39 -0.90
N HIS A 597 22.34 -19.58 -0.61
CA HIS A 597 22.33 -18.45 0.32
C HIS A 597 21.27 -18.63 1.43
N GLU A 598 20.86 -19.87 1.71
CA GLU A 598 19.74 -20.21 2.60
C GLU A 598 19.97 -19.75 4.04
N ASP A 599 21.22 -19.80 4.52
CA ASP A 599 21.58 -19.35 5.88
C ASP A 599 21.52 -17.82 6.01
N LEU A 600 22.00 -17.08 4.99
CA LEU A 600 21.84 -15.62 4.95
C LEU A 600 20.36 -15.25 4.89
N TYR A 601 19.55 -15.98 4.13
CA TYR A 601 18.11 -15.73 4.12
C TYR A 601 17.49 -15.99 5.50
N ARG A 602 17.62 -17.21 6.02
CA ARG A 602 17.00 -17.62 7.29
C ARG A 602 17.43 -16.75 8.46
N ASP A 603 18.72 -16.43 8.57
CA ASP A 603 19.27 -15.79 9.76
C ASP A 603 19.41 -14.26 9.66
N PHE A 604 19.18 -13.68 8.48
CA PHE A 604 19.14 -12.23 8.27
C PHE A 604 17.87 -11.76 7.55
N VAL A 605 17.70 -12.05 6.25
CA VAL A 605 16.67 -11.41 5.40
C VAL A 605 15.25 -11.81 5.82
N GLY A 606 15.00 -13.11 6.02
CA GLY A 606 13.72 -13.69 6.41
C GLY A 606 13.24 -13.27 7.80
N LYS A 607 14.16 -12.80 8.66
CA LYS A 607 13.87 -12.18 9.94
C LYS A 607 13.62 -10.67 9.76
N TYR A 608 14.65 -9.91 9.40
CA TYR A 608 14.67 -8.44 9.58
C TYR A 608 14.17 -7.62 8.40
N CYS A 609 14.07 -8.20 7.20
CA CYS A 609 13.75 -7.45 5.97
C CYS A 609 12.45 -7.92 5.30
N ARG A 610 12.30 -9.23 5.14
CA ARG A 610 11.29 -9.90 4.31
C ARG A 610 9.87 -9.38 4.54
N LEU A 611 9.43 -9.30 5.79
CA LEU A 611 8.03 -8.99 6.11
C LEU A 611 7.55 -7.69 5.43
N CYS A 612 8.37 -6.63 5.49
CA CYS A 612 8.06 -5.35 4.86
C CYS A 612 8.43 -5.31 3.37
N HIS A 613 9.44 -6.08 2.96
CA HIS A 613 9.96 -6.08 1.60
C HIS A 613 9.07 -6.82 0.59
N MET A 614 8.41 -7.91 0.97
CA MET A 614 7.45 -8.59 0.08
C MET A 614 6.25 -7.71 -0.31
N ALA A 615 5.91 -6.70 0.48
CA ALA A 615 4.87 -5.72 0.14
C ALA A 615 5.37 -4.60 -0.82
N GLN A 616 6.61 -4.66 -1.29
CA GLN A 616 7.20 -3.69 -2.21
C GLN A 616 7.17 -4.19 -3.67
N PRO A 617 7.39 -3.29 -4.65
CA PRO A 617 7.56 -3.68 -6.05
C PRO A 617 8.80 -4.56 -6.27
N ALA A 618 8.78 -5.38 -7.34
CA ALA A 618 9.76 -6.42 -7.67
C ALA A 618 11.25 -6.01 -7.63
N ARG A 619 11.55 -4.71 -7.75
CA ARG A 619 12.92 -4.20 -7.64
C ARG A 619 13.55 -4.35 -6.26
N ILE A 620 12.77 -4.56 -5.19
CA ILE A 620 13.25 -4.70 -3.80
C ILE A 620 12.40 -5.69 -2.98
N ASP A 621 11.82 -6.71 -3.60
CA ASP A 621 10.95 -7.67 -2.88
C ASP A 621 11.71 -8.77 -2.11
N PHE A 622 12.99 -8.98 -2.48
CA PHE A 622 13.91 -9.96 -1.91
C PHE A 622 13.47 -11.43 -2.09
N GLU A 623 12.75 -11.75 -3.17
CA GLU A 623 12.51 -13.15 -3.59
C GLU A 623 13.77 -13.88 -4.07
N THR A 624 14.80 -13.13 -4.46
CA THR A 624 16.09 -13.69 -4.88
C THR A 624 17.28 -13.00 -4.21
N TYR A 625 18.38 -13.74 -4.05
CA TYR A 625 19.64 -13.18 -3.55
C TYR A 625 20.16 -12.06 -4.46
N ASP A 626 20.05 -12.21 -5.78
CA ASP A 626 20.43 -11.17 -6.74
C ASP A 626 19.59 -9.90 -6.58
N ASN A 627 18.29 -10.01 -6.29
CA ASN A 627 17.46 -8.83 -6.04
C ASN A 627 17.91 -8.08 -4.77
N PHE A 628 18.15 -8.81 -3.68
CA PHE A 628 18.69 -8.25 -2.45
C PHE A 628 20.07 -7.60 -2.67
N LYS A 629 20.97 -8.24 -3.42
CA LYS A 629 22.28 -7.68 -3.76
C LYS A 629 22.17 -6.42 -4.62
N GLN A 630 21.29 -6.42 -5.62
CA GLN A 630 21.05 -5.28 -6.53
C GLN A 630 20.41 -4.07 -5.83
N SER A 631 19.67 -4.27 -4.73
CA SER A 631 19.15 -3.16 -3.92
C SER A 631 20.21 -2.39 -3.13
N ASN A 632 21.48 -2.81 -3.20
CA ASN A 632 22.62 -2.24 -2.48
C ASN A 632 22.37 -2.09 -0.97
N PRO A 633 22.20 -3.21 -0.24
CA PRO A 633 21.82 -3.20 1.17
C PRO A 633 22.94 -2.61 2.04
N GLY A 634 24.21 -2.74 1.63
CA GLY A 634 25.32 -2.02 2.26
C GLY A 634 25.15 -0.50 2.23
N ALA A 635 24.63 0.07 1.13
CA ALA A 635 24.33 1.50 1.09
C ALA A 635 23.14 1.86 2.00
N ALA A 636 22.05 1.11 1.96
CA ALA A 636 20.84 1.41 2.75
C ALA A 636 21.07 1.27 4.28
N ILE A 637 21.77 0.20 4.71
CA ILE A 637 21.99 -0.12 6.12
C ILE A 637 23.24 0.60 6.64
N CYS A 638 24.41 0.37 6.03
CA CYS A 638 25.69 0.87 6.55
C CYS A 638 26.01 2.30 6.12
N ARG A 639 25.78 2.69 4.85
CA ARG A 639 26.20 4.03 4.38
C ARG A 639 25.23 5.14 4.76
N PHE A 640 23.93 4.89 4.67
CA PHE A 640 22.90 5.93 4.79
C PHE A 640 21.98 5.76 6.02
N GLY A 641 21.98 4.59 6.68
CA GLY A 641 21.12 4.30 7.82
C GLY A 641 19.61 4.39 7.51
N THR A 642 19.21 4.33 6.24
CA THR A 642 17.82 4.48 5.80
C THR A 642 17.00 3.20 5.94
N MET A 643 17.63 2.07 6.29
CA MET A 643 16.95 0.81 6.59
C MET A 643 17.53 0.16 7.85
N PRO A 644 16.71 -0.58 8.62
CA PRO A 644 15.26 -0.80 8.45
C PRO A 644 14.37 0.39 8.90
N HIS A 645 13.18 0.52 8.31
CA HIS A 645 12.16 1.52 8.70
C HIS A 645 11.36 1.14 9.99
N ALA A 646 11.99 0.47 10.95
CA ALA A 646 11.35 0.05 12.20
C ALA A 646 12.39 -0.16 13.32
N GLN A 647 12.02 0.17 14.56
CA GLN A 647 12.96 0.13 15.70
C GLN A 647 13.37 -1.31 16.07
N GLY A 648 12.43 -2.26 16.13
CA GLY A 648 12.72 -3.65 16.50
C GLY A 648 13.78 -4.32 15.63
N PRO A 649 13.65 -4.28 14.29
CA PRO A 649 14.69 -4.78 13.40
C PRO A 649 16.00 -4.01 13.56
N TYR A 650 15.97 -2.68 13.74
CA TYR A 650 17.18 -1.86 13.87
C TYR A 650 18.04 -2.27 15.09
N ASP A 651 17.42 -2.34 16.26
CA ASP A 651 18.07 -2.74 17.50
C ASP A 651 18.64 -4.18 17.39
N HIS A 652 17.94 -5.08 16.71
CA HIS A 652 18.41 -6.44 16.43
C HIS A 652 19.59 -6.47 15.44
N LEU A 653 19.65 -5.57 14.44
CA LEU A 653 20.82 -5.46 13.56
C LEU A 653 22.04 -4.91 14.29
N ALA A 654 21.85 -3.92 15.18
CA ALA A 654 22.92 -3.29 15.95
C ALA A 654 23.56 -4.22 17.00
N THR A 655 22.78 -5.19 17.51
CA THR A 655 23.22 -6.17 18.54
C THR A 655 23.43 -7.58 17.99
N GLY A 656 23.05 -7.83 16.74
CA GLY A 656 23.00 -9.15 16.11
C GLY A 656 24.36 -9.84 15.98
N ARG A 657 24.38 -11.12 16.33
CA ARG A 657 25.49 -12.04 16.10
C ARG A 657 25.11 -13.02 14.99
N TYR A 658 26.00 -13.23 14.04
CA TYR A 658 25.79 -14.09 12.88
C TYR A 658 26.90 -15.14 12.80
N SER A 659 26.63 -16.27 12.14
CA SER A 659 27.66 -17.28 11.89
C SER A 659 28.76 -16.72 10.96
N THR A 660 29.97 -17.29 11.01
CA THR A 660 31.09 -16.87 10.16
C THR A 660 30.73 -16.87 8.67
N LYS A 661 29.93 -17.85 8.22
CA LYS A 661 29.39 -17.93 6.86
C LYS A 661 28.52 -16.70 6.54
N VAL A 662 27.47 -16.46 7.33
CA VAL A 662 26.55 -15.33 7.13
C VAL A 662 27.29 -13.98 7.22
N GLY A 663 28.28 -13.85 8.12
CA GLY A 663 29.12 -12.66 8.20
C GLY A 663 30.02 -12.42 6.97
N VAL A 664 30.49 -13.47 6.30
CA VAL A 664 31.20 -13.36 5.02
C VAL A 664 30.25 -12.92 3.90
N GLU A 665 29.05 -13.49 3.83
CA GLU A 665 28.05 -13.14 2.81
C GLU A 665 27.52 -11.71 3.00
N LEU A 666 27.26 -11.27 4.25
CA LEU A 666 26.91 -9.88 4.57
C LEU A 666 27.99 -8.89 4.10
N ARG A 667 29.28 -9.19 4.33
CA ARG A 667 30.38 -8.38 3.78
C ARG A 667 30.40 -8.37 2.25
N ALA A 668 30.09 -9.50 1.60
CA ALA A 668 30.04 -9.59 0.14
C ALA A 668 28.91 -8.77 -0.53
N VAL A 669 27.84 -8.44 0.22
CA VAL A 669 26.79 -7.49 -0.21
C VAL A 669 26.98 -6.06 0.36
N GLY A 670 28.16 -5.76 0.90
CA GLY A 670 28.52 -4.45 1.46
C GLY A 670 27.96 -4.16 2.85
N VAL A 671 27.27 -5.11 3.48
CA VAL A 671 26.68 -4.99 4.83
C VAL A 671 27.72 -5.34 5.91
N GLY A 672 28.91 -4.75 5.79
CA GLY A 672 30.07 -5.05 6.64
C GLY A 672 30.09 -4.35 8.01
N CYS A 673 29.15 -3.43 8.27
CA CYS A 673 29.06 -2.69 9.53
C CYS A 673 28.44 -3.48 10.69
N ILE A 674 27.76 -4.59 10.41
CA ILE A 674 27.09 -5.46 11.37
C ILE A 674 27.63 -6.88 11.30
N GLY A 675 27.42 -7.67 12.35
CA GLY A 675 28.04 -8.98 12.50
C GLY A 675 29.44 -8.90 13.09
N LYS A 676 29.52 -8.46 14.35
CA LYS A 676 30.69 -8.67 15.21
C LYS A 676 30.77 -10.17 15.52
N SER A 677 31.69 -10.86 14.83
CA SER A 677 32.15 -12.22 15.14
C SER A 677 33.22 -12.15 16.22
#